data_AF-A0A3S4AYV9-F1
#
_entry.id   AF-A0A3S4AYV9-F1
#
_cell.length_a   1.000
_cell.length_b   1.000
_cell.length_c   1.000
_cell.angle_alpha   90.00
_cell.angle_beta   90.00
_cell.angle_gamma   90.00
#
_symmetry.space_group_name_H-M   'P 1'
#
loop_
_entity.id
_entity.type
_entity.pdbx_description
1 polymer ?
#
loop_
_entity_poly.entity_id
_entity_poly.type
_entity_poly.pdbx_seq_one_letter_code
_entity_poly.pdbx_strand_id
1 'polypeptide(L)'
;MSDHNVNGEVAAPDNAVGEHDDIRLARLPSPERLPGRASESASPPEQGRDDLPGDVPVRSPDSSSQTTRPGNPVSWKDLPRKDQLCVITLSRLSEPLVQTSIQSYMFYQLKWFDPTLPDSVISSQAGILYASFTAAQFITAMMWGRIADSSRFGRKTVLMIGLAGTMLSCIGFAFSTSFAQALFFRSIGGITNGNVGVLRTMISETVREKKYQSRAFLLLPMTFNIGVIIGPILGGILSDPAGSYPSLFGHIDFFNRFPYATPNLVSAFFLFCAMLGVWLFLEETLDSRLDKRDRGLELGRWLRGLLSGHRSGAAYMPLASQDTSSDFDVPHLDGLRYSGQPSISDATPTPKHPRRRYTQRLAFRRIFTANVVSTLTSSFLLAFHLGTFNSLWFVFLSTPVYDPARGPESPEALERRLPFIFTGGLGLRPPQVGMAMATLGMIGIGLQLGIYPRLSAWLGTVKSWRLFLLVFPFTYFMVPYLSLVPSVSPPPHPKDGFAVWAAIVGLVSFQVIGRTFALPAQTILVNNCSPHPSVLGTIHGIGQSRIVIDTVPLTPEAFAPFGDVVQNPRPDVHPASAVAAPSLLTPIDAVIANQGSAIKYQHVSRQVNLYDQAPSGRPGSAIMSIFACAARARIPDSHPPVSAPDPGPGQKNPEPTFAVSVLERHPFTTQTFVPLTANPAARYLVVVAPTLPPKDSDASLPVPDHLPPSADYRRPLPGGGMPDLRRLRAFVATAAQAVTYGAGTWHAPMVALGEEGTAVDFVVLQFANGVGVEDCQEVFLEAESSRPGTGPEEGVLVKLGSLVEQQGRQSGNLPRL
;
A
#
# COMPACT_ATOMS: atom_id res chain seq x y z
N MET A 1 -4.22 84.69 35.01
CA MET A 1 -5.45 84.23 34.33
C MET A 1 -5.12 83.89 32.88
N SER A 2 -5.21 82.64 32.44
CA SER A 2 -5.52 81.44 33.23
C SER A 2 -4.95 80.15 32.61
N ASP A 3 -3.86 79.56 33.10
CA ASP A 3 -2.71 80.11 33.85
C ASP A 3 -1.49 79.15 33.71
N HIS A 4 -0.26 79.70 33.75
CA HIS A 4 1.05 79.13 34.15
C HIS A 4 1.41 77.61 34.00
N ASN A 5 2.66 77.21 33.68
CA ASN A 5 3.84 77.90 33.11
C ASN A 5 4.94 76.89 32.69
N VAL A 6 5.64 77.14 31.57
CA VAL A 6 7.11 77.01 31.33
C VAL A 6 7.86 75.67 31.63
N ASN A 7 8.48 75.15 30.55
CA ASN A 7 9.77 74.44 30.38
C ASN A 7 10.34 73.45 31.42
N GLY A 8 10.74 72.26 30.92
CA GLY A 8 11.78 71.39 31.50
C GLY A 8 11.97 70.10 30.68
N GLU A 9 13.24 69.71 30.42
CA GLU A 9 13.83 68.37 30.13
C GLU A 9 12.97 67.30 29.37
N VAL A 10 13.44 66.58 28.34
CA VAL A 10 14.75 65.94 28.07
C VAL A 10 14.97 65.82 26.54
N ALA A 11 16.21 65.88 26.06
CA ALA A 11 16.59 65.49 24.69
C ALA A 11 17.98 64.83 24.62
N ALA A 12 18.19 63.91 23.67
CA ALA A 12 19.47 63.22 23.42
C ALA A 12 20.46 64.11 22.61
N PRO A 13 21.73 63.68 22.44
CA PRO A 13 22.08 63.05 21.15
C PRO A 13 23.21 61.99 21.18
N ASP A 14 23.51 61.39 20.03
CA ASP A 14 24.68 60.55 19.75
C ASP A 14 25.99 61.36 19.61
N ASN A 15 27.15 60.78 20.00
CA ASN A 15 28.29 60.43 19.12
C ASN A 15 29.69 60.35 19.79
N ALA A 16 30.46 59.35 19.32
CA ALA A 16 31.92 59.36 19.05
C ALA A 16 33.00 59.58 20.15
N VAL A 17 33.80 58.51 20.35
CA VAL A 17 35.29 58.45 20.37
C VAL A 17 36.09 59.24 21.44
N GLY A 18 36.90 58.52 22.23
CA GLY A 18 38.09 59.09 22.91
C GLY A 18 38.66 58.27 24.08
N GLU A 19 39.93 57.87 23.95
CA GLU A 19 40.99 57.56 24.94
C GLU A 19 40.63 57.24 26.42
N HIS A 20 41.05 56.10 27.02
CA HIS A 20 42.40 55.63 27.42
C HIS A 20 42.84 56.06 28.85
N ASP A 21 43.04 55.09 29.75
CA ASP A 21 44.03 55.14 30.83
C ASP A 21 44.48 53.70 31.21
N ASP A 22 45.57 53.53 31.97
CA ASP A 22 46.42 52.31 31.97
C ASP A 22 46.51 51.60 33.36
N ILE A 23 47.28 50.47 33.39
CA ILE A 23 47.98 49.79 34.51
C ILE A 23 47.69 48.26 34.61
N ARG A 24 48.46 47.47 33.84
CA ARG A 24 49.37 46.35 34.24
C ARG A 24 48.84 45.17 35.11
N LEU A 25 49.30 43.89 34.99
CA LEU A 25 50.67 43.38 34.67
C LEU A 25 50.69 41.84 34.37
N ALA A 26 51.37 41.39 33.29
CA ALA A 26 52.00 40.03 33.04
C ALA A 26 51.15 38.71 33.03
N ARG A 27 51.50 37.59 32.34
CA ARG A 27 52.49 37.25 31.25
C ARG A 27 52.09 35.94 30.51
N LEU A 28 52.79 35.63 29.39
CA LEU A 28 52.65 34.53 28.39
C LEU A 28 53.39 33.20 28.79
N PRO A 29 53.52 32.09 27.98
CA PRO A 29 52.98 31.70 26.64
C PRO A 29 52.45 30.22 26.49
N SER A 30 52.18 29.77 25.24
CA SER A 30 51.81 28.40 24.75
C SER A 30 53.06 27.61 24.20
N PRO A 31 53.03 26.68 23.19
CA PRO A 31 52.10 25.59 22.76
C PRO A 31 52.82 24.23 22.39
N GLU A 32 52.09 23.16 21.97
CA GLU A 32 52.42 22.09 20.95
C GLU A 32 51.42 20.89 21.09
N ARG A 33 51.31 19.83 20.24
CA ARG A 33 51.19 19.65 18.76
C ARG A 33 50.48 18.28 18.47
N LEU A 34 50.17 17.97 17.20
CA LEU A 34 49.50 16.73 16.68
C LEU A 34 50.47 15.48 16.66
N PRO A 35 50.09 14.22 16.27
CA PRO A 35 48.87 13.71 15.58
C PRO A 35 48.34 12.27 15.97
N GLY A 36 47.29 11.78 15.29
CA GLY A 36 47.43 10.51 14.51
C GLY A 36 46.76 9.18 14.93
N ARG A 37 45.68 8.81 14.19
CA ARG A 37 45.47 7.54 13.43
C ARG A 37 45.34 6.14 14.14
N ALA A 38 44.21 5.49 13.81
CA ALA A 38 44.00 4.04 13.55
C ALA A 38 43.92 2.98 14.69
N SER A 39 43.15 1.96 14.32
CA SER A 39 42.78 0.68 14.96
C SER A 39 43.92 -0.27 15.34
N GLU A 40 43.74 -1.08 16.40
CA GLU A 40 43.42 -2.52 16.26
C GLU A 40 43.02 -3.18 17.61
N SER A 41 42.85 -4.51 17.62
CA SER A 41 42.30 -5.34 18.69
C SER A 41 43.29 -5.79 19.77
N ALA A 42 42.82 -6.00 21.01
CA ALA A 42 43.40 -6.97 21.95
C ALA A 42 42.37 -7.45 23.00
N SER A 43 42.48 -8.72 23.41
CA SER A 43 41.79 -9.30 24.57
C SER A 43 42.79 -9.54 25.72
N PRO A 44 42.39 -9.43 27.00
CA PRO A 44 43.18 -9.92 28.14
C PRO A 44 42.72 -11.32 28.63
N PRO A 45 43.58 -12.12 29.30
CA PRO A 45 43.31 -13.52 29.69
C PRO A 45 43.04 -13.76 31.20
N GLU A 46 43.16 -15.03 31.62
CA GLU A 46 42.69 -15.68 32.85
C GLU A 46 43.40 -15.34 34.18
N GLN A 47 42.66 -15.46 35.30
CA GLN A 47 43.05 -15.94 36.65
C GLN A 47 41.78 -15.90 37.56
N GLY A 48 41.52 -16.77 38.55
CA GLY A 48 42.18 -17.99 39.03
C GLY A 48 41.26 -18.76 40.01
N ARG A 49 41.62 -20.00 40.38
CA ARG A 49 40.89 -21.02 41.19
C ARG A 49 40.37 -20.52 42.56
N ASP A 50 39.32 -21.11 43.18
CA ASP A 50 39.41 -22.39 43.94
C ASP A 50 38.06 -23.15 44.13
N ASP A 51 38.20 -24.44 44.46
CA ASP A 51 37.21 -25.51 44.73
C ASP A 51 36.64 -25.46 46.19
N LEU A 52 35.57 -26.13 46.69
CA LEU A 52 34.45 -27.04 46.28
C LEU A 52 33.56 -27.26 47.57
N PRO A 53 32.47 -28.09 47.64
CA PRO A 53 31.57 -28.69 46.63
C PRO A 53 30.04 -28.54 46.93
N GLY A 54 29.20 -28.90 45.94
CA GLY A 54 27.91 -29.59 46.17
C GLY A 54 26.61 -28.80 45.99
N ASP A 55 25.88 -29.06 44.88
CA ASP A 55 24.63 -29.85 44.94
C ASP A 55 24.17 -30.34 43.53
N VAL A 56 23.12 -31.17 43.47
CA VAL A 56 22.70 -31.89 42.25
C VAL A 56 21.94 -31.02 41.21
N PRO A 57 22.33 -31.04 39.91
CA PRO A 57 21.68 -30.20 38.89
C PRO A 57 20.37 -30.78 38.35
N VAL A 58 19.24 -30.16 38.69
CA VAL A 58 17.95 -30.40 38.01
C VAL A 58 17.96 -29.70 36.65
N ARG A 59 17.90 -30.47 35.55
CA ARG A 59 17.81 -29.95 34.18
C ARG A 59 16.44 -29.32 33.91
N SER A 60 16.39 -27.99 33.90
CA SER A 60 15.31 -27.24 33.25
C SER A 60 15.52 -27.21 31.73
N PRO A 61 14.50 -27.40 30.88
CA PRO A 61 14.66 -27.29 29.42
C PRO A 61 14.77 -25.84 28.96
N ASP A 62 15.78 -25.53 28.13
CA ASP A 62 15.90 -24.22 27.48
C ASP A 62 14.72 -23.95 26.54
N SER A 63 13.84 -23.02 26.94
CA SER A 63 12.85 -22.41 26.05
C SER A 63 13.27 -20.97 25.76
N SER A 64 14.07 -20.81 24.70
CA SER A 64 14.62 -19.53 24.22
C SER A 64 13.55 -18.66 23.55
N SER A 65 12.53 -18.29 24.34
CA SER A 65 11.49 -17.33 24.02
C SER A 65 12.11 -15.93 23.86
N GLN A 66 12.60 -15.64 22.66
CA GLN A 66 13.13 -14.32 22.32
C GLN A 66 12.04 -13.25 22.46
N THR A 67 12.06 -12.52 23.56
CA THR A 67 11.26 -11.32 23.80
C THR A 67 11.65 -10.26 22.78
N THR A 68 10.86 -10.18 21.70
CA THR A 68 11.13 -9.30 20.56
C THR A 68 10.96 -7.84 20.96
N ARG A 69 12.09 -7.16 21.19
CA ARG A 69 12.13 -5.72 21.45
C ARG A 69 11.45 -4.95 20.31
N PRO A 70 10.59 -3.96 20.59
CA PRO A 70 9.96 -3.17 19.55
C PRO A 70 10.99 -2.32 18.79
N GLY A 71 10.80 -2.17 17.48
CA GLY A 71 11.51 -1.17 16.66
C GLY A 71 12.58 -1.70 15.69
N ASN A 72 12.97 -2.98 15.76
CA ASN A 72 13.93 -3.51 14.79
C ASN A 72 13.32 -3.48 13.36
N PRO A 73 13.97 -2.86 12.37
CA PRO A 73 13.43 -2.84 11.02
C PRO A 73 13.46 -4.26 10.45
N VAL A 74 12.30 -4.72 9.96
CA VAL A 74 12.14 -5.99 9.25
C VAL A 74 13.32 -6.29 8.31
N SER A 75 13.73 -7.55 8.20
CA SER A 75 14.71 -8.02 7.23
C SER A 75 14.05 -8.75 6.07
N TRP A 76 14.74 -8.86 4.92
CA TRP A 76 14.36 -9.82 3.88
C TRP A 76 14.45 -11.27 4.40
N LYS A 77 15.25 -11.50 5.46
CA LYS A 77 15.31 -12.78 6.17
C LYS A 77 14.05 -13.10 6.99
N ASP A 78 13.12 -12.16 7.16
CA ASP A 78 11.98 -12.32 8.08
C ASP A 78 10.64 -12.54 7.36
N LEU A 79 10.65 -12.52 6.01
CA LEU A 79 9.46 -12.76 5.20
C LEU A 79 8.85 -14.17 5.48
N PRO A 80 7.53 -14.28 5.71
CA PRO A 80 6.85 -15.57 5.83
C PRO A 80 6.68 -16.25 4.47
N ARG A 81 6.50 -17.58 4.47
CA ARG A 81 6.25 -18.41 3.27
C ARG A 81 7.21 -18.12 2.11
N LYS A 82 8.51 -18.06 2.41
CA LYS A 82 9.59 -17.73 1.45
C LYS A 82 9.63 -18.67 0.24
N ASP A 83 9.25 -19.93 0.44
CA ASP A 83 9.08 -20.93 -0.61
C ASP A 83 7.99 -20.53 -1.61
N GLN A 84 6.80 -20.17 -1.11
CA GLN A 84 5.67 -19.70 -1.93
C GLN A 84 6.02 -18.39 -2.64
N LEU A 85 6.62 -17.43 -1.91
CA LEU A 85 7.11 -16.18 -2.49
C LEU A 85 8.19 -16.40 -3.56
N CYS A 86 9.07 -17.39 -3.38
CA CYS A 86 10.09 -17.74 -4.38
C CYS A 86 9.44 -18.26 -5.67
N VAL A 87 8.47 -19.17 -5.58
CA VAL A 87 7.76 -19.70 -6.75
C VAL A 87 6.94 -18.60 -7.46
N ILE A 88 6.28 -17.71 -6.72
CA ILE A 88 5.61 -16.52 -7.26
C ILE A 88 6.61 -15.58 -7.97
N THR A 89 7.79 -15.38 -7.38
CA THR A 89 8.83 -14.48 -7.94
C THR A 89 9.46 -15.06 -9.20
N LEU A 90 9.80 -16.35 -9.20
CA LEU A 90 10.37 -17.05 -10.36
C LEU A 90 9.37 -17.15 -11.52
N SER A 91 8.10 -17.45 -11.22
CA SER A 91 7.06 -17.44 -12.25
C SER A 91 6.83 -16.04 -12.81
N ARG A 92 6.79 -15.00 -11.96
CA ARG A 92 6.70 -13.61 -12.43
C ARG A 92 7.91 -13.18 -13.26
N LEU A 93 9.13 -13.63 -12.92
CA LEU A 93 10.36 -13.28 -13.63
C LEU A 93 10.37 -13.78 -15.09
N SER A 94 9.75 -14.92 -15.36
CA SER A 94 9.73 -15.51 -16.70
C SER A 94 9.09 -14.60 -17.76
N GLU A 95 8.02 -13.87 -17.42
CA GLU A 95 7.24 -13.13 -18.43
C GLU A 95 7.95 -11.85 -18.92
N PRO A 96 8.49 -10.96 -18.07
CA PRO A 96 9.26 -9.80 -18.52
C PRO A 96 10.53 -10.19 -19.29
N LEU A 97 11.21 -11.27 -18.86
CA LEU A 97 12.39 -11.80 -19.55
C LEU A 97 12.05 -12.20 -20.99
N VAL A 98 10.96 -12.95 -21.19
CA VAL A 98 10.53 -13.40 -22.52
C VAL A 98 9.97 -12.25 -23.37
N GLN A 99 9.17 -11.35 -22.79
CA GLN A 99 8.62 -10.18 -23.52
C GLN A 99 9.71 -9.24 -24.04
N THR A 100 10.77 -9.02 -23.25
CA THR A 100 11.87 -8.11 -23.61
C THR A 100 12.93 -8.78 -24.48
N SER A 101 13.12 -10.11 -24.36
CA SER A 101 13.98 -10.91 -25.25
C SER A 101 13.68 -10.67 -26.73
N ILE A 102 12.40 -10.62 -27.11
CA ILE A 102 12.00 -10.45 -28.51
C ILE A 102 12.37 -9.05 -29.06
N GLN A 103 12.60 -8.05 -28.21
CA GLN A 103 12.92 -6.67 -28.64
C GLN A 103 14.30 -6.54 -29.33
N SER A 104 15.25 -7.47 -29.11
CA SER A 104 16.58 -7.38 -29.73
C SER A 104 16.64 -7.95 -31.16
N TYR A 105 15.73 -8.86 -31.55
CA TYR A 105 15.79 -9.53 -32.86
C TYR A 105 14.52 -9.44 -33.71
N MET A 106 13.39 -8.96 -33.20
CA MET A 106 12.11 -8.98 -33.93
C MET A 106 12.14 -8.24 -35.28
N PHE A 107 12.87 -7.13 -35.40
CA PHE A 107 13.07 -6.44 -36.68
C PHE A 107 13.74 -7.35 -37.72
N TYR A 108 14.82 -8.02 -37.34
CA TYR A 108 15.56 -8.94 -38.21
C TYR A 108 14.77 -10.23 -38.53
N GLN A 109 13.93 -10.71 -37.60
CA GLN A 109 13.01 -11.83 -37.87
C GLN A 109 11.94 -11.45 -38.90
N LEU A 110 11.39 -10.23 -38.83
CA LEU A 110 10.43 -9.73 -39.82
C LEU A 110 11.10 -9.52 -41.19
N LYS A 111 12.31 -8.96 -41.22
CA LYS A 111 13.12 -8.84 -42.45
C LYS A 111 13.49 -10.20 -43.07
N TRP A 112 13.53 -11.26 -42.27
CA TRP A 112 13.74 -12.64 -42.75
C TRP A 112 12.46 -13.30 -43.30
N PHE A 113 11.26 -12.92 -42.83
CA PHE A 113 10.01 -13.41 -43.42
C PHE A 113 9.79 -12.90 -44.84
N ASP A 114 10.13 -11.63 -45.11
CA ASP A 114 10.07 -11.06 -46.45
C ASP A 114 11.21 -10.04 -46.65
N PRO A 115 12.35 -10.46 -47.23
CA PRO A 115 13.46 -9.58 -47.54
C PRO A 115 13.19 -8.56 -48.67
N THR A 116 12.03 -8.62 -49.33
CA THR A 116 11.68 -7.69 -50.43
C THR A 116 10.97 -6.42 -49.95
N LEU A 117 10.51 -6.38 -48.69
CA LEU A 117 9.85 -5.22 -48.13
C LEU A 117 10.85 -4.11 -47.73
N PRO A 118 10.51 -2.82 -47.94
CA PRO A 118 11.32 -1.70 -47.44
C PRO A 118 11.45 -1.70 -45.91
N ASP A 119 12.56 -1.17 -45.39
CA ASP A 119 12.84 -1.20 -43.94
C ASP A 119 11.85 -0.36 -43.12
N SER A 120 11.19 0.60 -43.74
CA SER A 120 10.07 1.35 -43.15
C SER A 120 8.82 0.49 -42.92
N VAL A 121 8.51 -0.45 -43.83
CA VAL A 121 7.38 -1.38 -43.71
C VAL A 121 7.67 -2.42 -42.65
N ILE A 122 8.89 -2.96 -42.62
CA ILE A 122 9.34 -3.91 -41.59
C ILE A 122 9.31 -3.25 -40.19
N SER A 123 9.74 -1.99 -40.10
CA SER A 123 9.64 -1.18 -38.86
C SER A 123 8.19 -1.00 -38.39
N SER A 124 7.26 -0.74 -39.32
CA SER A 124 5.82 -0.63 -39.02
C SER A 124 5.24 -1.96 -38.54
N GLN A 125 5.56 -3.06 -39.22
CA GLN A 125 5.19 -4.42 -38.80
C GLN A 125 5.70 -4.77 -37.40
N ALA A 126 6.93 -4.36 -37.04
CA ALA A 126 7.49 -4.57 -35.71
C ALA A 126 6.68 -3.84 -34.62
N GLY A 127 6.22 -2.63 -34.90
CA GLY A 127 5.31 -1.87 -34.02
C GLY A 127 3.95 -2.55 -33.86
N ILE A 128 3.31 -2.97 -34.96
CA ILE A 128 2.03 -3.69 -34.96
C ILE A 128 2.14 -5.01 -34.19
N LEU A 129 3.22 -5.77 -34.39
CA LEU A 129 3.46 -7.05 -33.74
C LEU A 129 3.65 -6.90 -32.23
N TYR A 130 4.36 -5.86 -31.77
CA TYR A 130 4.47 -5.53 -30.34
C TYR A 130 3.11 -5.13 -29.75
N ALA A 131 2.38 -4.24 -30.44
CA ALA A 131 1.08 -3.75 -30.01
C ALA A 131 0.02 -4.86 -29.91
N SER A 132 0.05 -5.85 -30.82
CA SER A 132 -0.92 -6.96 -30.88
C SER A 132 -1.03 -7.73 -29.56
N PHE A 133 0.11 -8.04 -28.91
CA PHE A 133 0.14 -8.72 -27.62
C PHE A 133 -0.54 -7.86 -26.54
N THR A 134 -0.18 -6.58 -26.46
CA THR A 134 -0.70 -5.68 -25.41
C THR A 134 -2.17 -5.33 -25.59
N ALA A 135 -2.63 -5.18 -26.84
CA ALA A 135 -4.04 -4.98 -27.16
C ALA A 135 -4.88 -6.22 -26.83
N ALA A 136 -4.40 -7.41 -27.20
CA ALA A 136 -5.02 -8.68 -26.85
C ALA A 136 -5.11 -8.87 -25.31
N GLN A 137 -4.03 -8.59 -24.58
CA GLN A 137 -4.00 -8.63 -23.12
C GLN A 137 -4.96 -7.63 -22.48
N PHE A 138 -5.04 -6.39 -22.99
CA PHE A 138 -5.97 -5.38 -22.50
C PHE A 138 -7.43 -5.83 -22.62
N ILE A 139 -7.81 -6.44 -23.75
CA ILE A 139 -9.16 -6.95 -24.00
C ILE A 139 -9.50 -8.10 -23.02
N THR A 140 -8.57 -8.99 -22.71
CA THR A 140 -8.84 -10.18 -21.87
C THR A 140 -8.55 -10.01 -20.37
N ALA A 141 -7.84 -8.97 -19.94
CA ALA A 141 -7.47 -8.77 -18.53
C ALA A 141 -8.68 -8.81 -17.57
N MET A 142 -9.79 -8.15 -17.94
CA MET A 142 -11.03 -8.12 -17.15
C MET A 142 -11.78 -9.46 -17.13
N MET A 143 -11.51 -10.35 -18.09
CA MET A 143 -12.02 -11.71 -18.11
C MET A 143 -11.21 -12.60 -17.15
N TRP A 144 -9.89 -12.56 -17.23
CA TRP A 144 -9.02 -13.39 -16.39
C TRP A 144 -9.16 -13.12 -14.90
N GLY A 145 -9.35 -11.87 -14.48
CA GLY A 145 -9.64 -11.56 -13.07
C GLY A 145 -10.89 -12.29 -12.55
N ARG A 146 -11.98 -12.29 -13.32
CA ARG A 146 -13.24 -13.00 -12.96
C ARG A 146 -13.09 -14.52 -12.96
N ILE A 147 -12.22 -15.06 -13.82
CA ILE A 147 -11.92 -16.50 -13.84
C ILE A 147 -11.07 -16.88 -12.63
N ALA A 148 -10.08 -16.06 -12.25
CA ALA A 148 -9.18 -16.32 -11.12
C ALA A 148 -9.90 -16.32 -9.76
N ASP A 149 -10.87 -15.42 -9.56
CA ASP A 149 -11.73 -15.39 -8.37
C ASP A 149 -12.86 -16.45 -8.39
N SER A 150 -13.00 -17.20 -9.48
CA SER A 150 -14.05 -18.23 -9.62
C SER A 150 -13.68 -19.51 -8.87
N SER A 151 -14.60 -20.02 -8.05
CA SER A 151 -14.48 -21.33 -7.38
C SER A 151 -14.40 -22.53 -8.35
N ARG A 152 -14.65 -22.31 -9.66
CA ARG A 152 -14.47 -23.30 -10.73
C ARG A 152 -13.03 -23.38 -11.28
N PHE A 153 -12.21 -22.35 -11.10
CA PHE A 153 -10.83 -22.33 -11.61
C PHE A 153 -9.81 -22.05 -10.50
N GLY A 154 -9.88 -20.90 -9.83
CA GLY A 154 -8.87 -20.48 -8.86
C GLY A 154 -7.65 -19.79 -9.49
N ARG A 155 -6.81 -19.20 -8.63
CA ARG A 155 -5.71 -18.33 -9.03
C ARG A 155 -4.52 -19.11 -9.55
N LYS A 156 -4.21 -20.26 -8.93
CA LYS A 156 -3.16 -21.19 -9.40
C LYS A 156 -3.47 -21.67 -10.83
N THR A 157 -4.74 -22.02 -11.12
CA THR A 157 -5.14 -22.48 -12.46
C THR A 157 -5.04 -21.39 -13.51
N VAL A 158 -5.46 -20.15 -13.23
CA VAL A 158 -5.30 -19.04 -14.20
C VAL A 158 -3.84 -18.72 -14.46
N LEU A 159 -2.99 -18.71 -13.42
CA LEU A 159 -1.55 -18.52 -13.57
C LEU A 159 -0.91 -19.60 -14.48
N MET A 160 -1.27 -20.86 -14.28
CA MET A 160 -0.81 -21.96 -15.15
C MET A 160 -1.29 -21.78 -16.60
N ILE A 161 -2.54 -21.36 -16.84
CA ILE A 161 -3.07 -21.11 -18.19
C ILE A 161 -2.33 -19.95 -18.88
N GLY A 162 -2.05 -18.85 -18.17
CA GLY A 162 -1.31 -17.72 -18.74
C GLY A 162 0.14 -18.04 -19.05
N LEU A 163 0.81 -18.83 -18.19
CA LEU A 163 2.16 -19.34 -18.48
C LEU A 163 2.16 -20.31 -19.66
N ALA A 164 1.22 -21.26 -19.71
CA ALA A 164 1.09 -22.23 -20.81
C ALA A 164 0.76 -21.55 -22.16
N GLY A 165 -0.13 -20.55 -22.16
CA GLY A 165 -0.48 -19.80 -23.36
C GLY A 165 0.65 -18.88 -23.85
N THR A 166 1.43 -18.30 -22.93
CA THR A 166 2.66 -17.56 -23.28
C THR A 166 3.73 -18.52 -23.82
N MET A 167 3.87 -19.73 -23.24
CA MET A 167 4.78 -20.77 -23.72
C MET A 167 4.41 -21.24 -25.15
N LEU A 168 3.12 -21.52 -25.40
CA LEU A 168 2.61 -21.88 -26.72
C LEU A 168 2.79 -20.75 -27.74
N SER A 169 2.61 -19.49 -27.31
CA SER A 169 2.90 -18.30 -28.13
C SER A 169 4.37 -18.27 -28.54
N CYS A 170 5.31 -18.51 -27.63
CA CYS A 170 6.75 -18.60 -27.96
C CYS A 170 7.06 -19.74 -28.93
N ILE A 171 6.50 -20.95 -28.72
CA ILE A 171 6.73 -22.10 -29.60
C ILE A 171 6.17 -21.82 -31.01
N GLY A 172 4.97 -21.25 -31.13
CA GLY A 172 4.42 -20.87 -32.43
C GLY A 172 5.20 -19.73 -33.11
N PHE A 173 5.70 -18.78 -32.34
CA PHE A 173 6.54 -17.69 -32.82
C PHE A 173 7.95 -18.15 -33.25
N ALA A 174 8.48 -19.21 -32.63
CA ALA A 174 9.73 -19.87 -33.01
C ALA A 174 9.68 -20.48 -34.42
N PHE A 175 8.54 -21.07 -34.78
CA PHE A 175 8.31 -21.75 -36.06
C PHE A 175 7.47 -20.95 -37.07
N SER A 176 7.17 -19.68 -36.76
CA SER A 176 6.51 -18.78 -37.70
C SER A 176 7.44 -18.46 -38.87
N THR A 177 6.90 -18.52 -40.09
CA THR A 177 7.62 -18.16 -41.34
C THR A 177 6.96 -17.00 -42.08
N SER A 178 5.95 -16.35 -41.48
CA SER A 178 5.24 -15.21 -42.05
C SER A 178 4.71 -14.27 -40.97
N PHE A 179 4.55 -12.99 -41.33
CA PHE A 179 4.00 -11.96 -40.43
C PHE A 179 2.64 -12.35 -39.84
N ALA A 180 1.75 -12.95 -40.63
CA ALA A 180 0.41 -13.36 -40.18
C ALA A 180 0.44 -14.45 -39.09
N GLN A 181 1.31 -15.46 -39.23
CA GLN A 181 1.52 -16.49 -38.20
C GLN A 181 2.10 -15.88 -36.92
N ALA A 182 3.13 -15.05 -37.06
CA ALA A 182 3.77 -14.38 -35.94
C ALA A 182 2.77 -13.49 -35.16
N LEU A 183 1.93 -12.73 -35.87
CA LEU A 183 0.87 -11.90 -35.30
C LEU A 183 -0.20 -12.72 -34.58
N PHE A 184 -0.63 -13.85 -35.17
CA PHE A 184 -1.59 -14.78 -34.58
C PHE A 184 -1.06 -15.39 -33.27
N PHE A 185 0.16 -15.93 -33.27
CA PHE A 185 0.75 -16.52 -32.06
C PHE A 185 1.05 -15.47 -30.99
N ARG A 186 1.44 -14.24 -31.33
CA ARG A 186 1.56 -13.15 -30.34
C ARG A 186 0.22 -12.73 -29.76
N SER A 187 -0.84 -12.73 -30.57
CA SER A 187 -2.20 -12.44 -30.12
C SER A 187 -2.72 -13.51 -29.15
N ILE A 188 -2.42 -14.80 -29.38
CA ILE A 188 -2.72 -15.90 -28.41
C ILE A 188 -1.97 -15.69 -27.09
N GLY A 189 -0.70 -15.29 -27.14
CA GLY A 189 0.09 -14.95 -25.95
C GLY A 189 -0.56 -13.82 -25.15
N GLY A 190 -0.98 -12.74 -25.82
CA GLY A 190 -1.69 -11.64 -25.17
C GLY A 190 -3.05 -12.06 -24.61
N ILE A 191 -3.86 -12.77 -25.40
CA ILE A 191 -5.20 -13.29 -25.03
C ILE A 191 -5.13 -14.07 -23.72
N THR A 192 -4.09 -14.88 -23.51
CA THR A 192 -3.96 -15.77 -22.34
C THR A 192 -3.29 -15.12 -21.12
N ASN A 193 -2.57 -14.01 -21.27
CA ASN A 193 -1.73 -13.46 -20.20
C ASN A 193 -2.50 -12.59 -19.18
N GLY A 194 -3.24 -13.23 -18.27
CA GLY A 194 -3.88 -12.58 -17.11
C GLY A 194 -2.97 -12.37 -15.88
N ASN A 195 -1.71 -12.81 -15.96
CA ASN A 195 -0.90 -13.19 -14.79
C ASN A 195 -0.53 -12.03 -13.86
N VAL A 196 -0.33 -10.81 -14.37
CA VAL A 196 0.11 -9.65 -13.57
C VAL A 196 -0.85 -9.34 -12.41
N GLY A 197 -2.16 -9.38 -12.67
CA GLY A 197 -3.19 -9.14 -11.66
C GLY A 197 -3.28 -10.28 -10.64
N VAL A 198 -3.22 -11.53 -11.13
CA VAL A 198 -3.31 -12.74 -10.30
C VAL A 198 -2.13 -12.83 -9.35
N LEU A 199 -0.90 -12.67 -9.84
CA LEU A 199 0.31 -12.70 -9.01
C LEU A 199 0.30 -11.61 -7.93
N ARG A 200 -0.26 -10.42 -8.23
CA ARG A 200 -0.46 -9.38 -7.21
C ARG A 200 -1.41 -9.84 -6.09
N THR A 201 -2.56 -10.46 -6.42
CA THR A 201 -3.47 -11.00 -5.39
C THR A 201 -2.84 -12.14 -4.58
N MET A 202 -2.15 -13.08 -5.24
CA MET A 202 -1.50 -14.22 -4.59
C MET A 202 -0.41 -13.79 -3.59
N ILE A 203 0.27 -12.65 -3.81
CA ILE A 203 1.23 -12.06 -2.86
C ILE A 203 0.55 -11.58 -1.58
N SER A 204 -0.51 -10.77 -1.68
CA SER A 204 -1.26 -10.27 -0.52
C SER A 204 -1.86 -11.40 0.33
N GLU A 205 -2.27 -12.50 -0.29
CA GLU A 205 -2.90 -13.64 0.40
C GLU A 205 -1.87 -14.62 0.97
N THR A 206 -0.69 -14.72 0.34
CA THR A 206 0.49 -15.44 0.86
C THR A 206 1.13 -14.74 2.06
N VAL A 207 1.11 -13.42 2.08
CA VAL A 207 1.70 -12.58 3.14
C VAL A 207 0.60 -11.80 3.84
N ARG A 208 -0.07 -12.46 4.80
CA ARG A 208 -1.23 -11.88 5.51
C ARG A 208 -0.85 -10.77 6.51
N GLU A 209 0.41 -10.71 6.94
CA GLU A 209 0.91 -9.75 7.93
C GLU A 209 1.42 -8.44 7.28
N LYS A 210 0.77 -7.32 7.58
CA LYS A 210 1.04 -5.98 6.99
C LYS A 210 2.51 -5.54 7.04
N LYS A 211 3.24 -5.86 8.12
CA LYS A 211 4.69 -5.56 8.30
C LYS A 211 5.59 -6.13 7.19
N TYR A 212 5.14 -7.17 6.49
CA TYR A 212 5.90 -7.87 5.45
C TYR A 212 5.41 -7.56 4.02
N GLN A 213 4.14 -7.19 3.84
CA GLN A 213 3.48 -7.03 2.54
C GLN A 213 4.21 -6.05 1.61
N SER A 214 4.60 -4.88 2.12
CA SER A 214 5.34 -3.84 1.38
C SER A 214 6.59 -4.39 0.67
N ARG A 215 7.29 -5.35 1.28
CA ARG A 215 8.48 -5.99 0.70
C ARG A 215 8.15 -7.09 -0.28
N ALA A 216 7.10 -7.86 0.01
CA ALA A 216 6.61 -8.87 -0.91
C ALA A 216 6.11 -8.22 -2.23
N PHE A 217 5.48 -7.04 -2.17
CA PHE A 217 5.08 -6.30 -3.37
C PHE A 217 6.24 -5.69 -4.16
N LEU A 218 7.36 -5.34 -3.52
CA LEU A 218 8.58 -4.90 -4.23
C LEU A 218 9.21 -5.99 -5.13
N LEU A 219 8.84 -7.27 -4.95
CA LEU A 219 9.28 -8.36 -5.84
C LEU A 219 8.73 -8.21 -7.27
N LEU A 220 7.54 -7.60 -7.45
CA LEU A 220 6.91 -7.38 -8.76
C LEU A 220 7.66 -6.38 -9.67
N PRO A 221 8.09 -5.18 -9.22
CA PRO A 221 8.92 -4.31 -10.03
C PRO A 221 10.38 -4.81 -10.15
N MET A 222 10.93 -5.49 -9.13
CA MET A 222 12.28 -6.04 -9.22
C MET A 222 12.40 -7.13 -10.31
N THR A 223 11.43 -8.04 -10.40
CA THR A 223 11.40 -9.06 -11.48
C THR A 223 11.27 -8.45 -12.87
N PHE A 224 10.55 -7.34 -13.03
CA PHE A 224 10.51 -6.59 -14.28
C PHE A 224 11.87 -5.97 -14.64
N ASN A 225 12.53 -5.29 -13.69
CA ASN A 225 13.87 -4.71 -13.90
C ASN A 225 14.91 -5.77 -14.29
N ILE A 226 14.89 -6.95 -13.66
CA ILE A 226 15.78 -8.07 -14.00
C ILE A 226 15.47 -8.59 -15.42
N GLY A 227 14.19 -8.73 -15.77
CA GLY A 227 13.76 -9.13 -17.11
C GLY A 227 14.28 -8.19 -18.21
N VAL A 228 14.16 -6.88 -18.02
CA VAL A 228 14.66 -5.84 -18.97
C VAL A 228 16.19 -5.93 -19.18
N ILE A 229 16.94 -6.45 -18.20
CA ILE A 229 18.39 -6.65 -18.34
C ILE A 229 18.71 -7.98 -19.02
N ILE A 230 18.16 -9.09 -18.53
CA ILE A 230 18.54 -10.44 -18.96
C ILE A 230 17.88 -10.82 -20.29
N GLY A 231 16.62 -10.44 -20.50
CA GLY A 231 15.82 -10.80 -21.67
C GLY A 231 16.49 -10.39 -22.98
N PRO A 232 16.74 -9.09 -23.24
CA PRO A 232 17.30 -8.61 -24.50
C PRO A 232 18.69 -9.18 -24.80
N ILE A 233 19.51 -9.43 -23.78
CA ILE A 233 20.82 -10.10 -23.90
C ILE A 233 20.64 -11.53 -24.39
N LEU A 234 19.80 -12.34 -23.72
CA LEU A 234 19.52 -13.72 -24.16
C LEU A 234 18.93 -13.76 -25.57
N GLY A 235 17.97 -12.89 -25.87
CA GLY A 235 17.38 -12.77 -27.19
C GLY A 235 18.41 -12.46 -28.28
N GLY A 236 19.33 -11.54 -27.99
CA GLY A 236 20.33 -11.07 -28.95
C GLY A 236 21.50 -12.02 -29.17
N ILE A 237 21.90 -12.78 -28.15
CA ILE A 237 22.97 -13.80 -28.25
C ILE A 237 22.46 -15.08 -28.91
N LEU A 238 21.17 -15.44 -28.72
CA LEU A 238 20.59 -16.68 -29.25
C LEU A 238 19.97 -16.52 -30.65
N SER A 239 19.68 -15.30 -31.11
CA SER A 239 19.13 -15.05 -32.45
C SER A 239 20.15 -15.34 -33.55
N ASP A 240 19.72 -16.04 -34.60
CA ASP A 240 20.55 -16.51 -35.72
C ASP A 240 21.87 -17.18 -35.28
N PRO A 241 21.81 -18.40 -34.71
CA PRO A 241 23.02 -19.14 -34.36
C PRO A 241 23.86 -19.55 -35.57
N ALA A 242 23.23 -19.74 -36.74
CA ALA A 242 23.90 -20.18 -37.95
C ALA A 242 24.77 -19.06 -38.55
N GLY A 243 24.26 -17.84 -38.62
CA GLY A 243 25.03 -16.66 -39.02
C GLY A 243 25.98 -16.15 -37.94
N SER A 244 25.59 -16.22 -36.66
CA SER A 244 26.41 -15.72 -35.54
C SER A 244 27.56 -16.65 -35.13
N TYR A 245 27.38 -17.97 -35.27
CA TYR A 245 28.38 -18.99 -34.92
C TYR A 245 28.50 -20.08 -36.01
N PRO A 246 28.95 -19.73 -37.25
CA PRO A 246 28.90 -20.66 -38.38
C PRO A 246 29.66 -21.97 -38.16
N SER A 247 30.78 -21.93 -37.44
CA SER A 247 31.62 -23.08 -37.11
C SER A 247 30.99 -24.09 -36.13
N LEU A 248 29.91 -23.72 -35.43
CA LEU A 248 29.21 -24.59 -34.47
C LEU A 248 27.81 -24.99 -34.97
N PHE A 249 27.11 -24.10 -35.67
CA PHE A 249 25.69 -24.28 -36.02
C PHE A 249 25.36 -24.11 -37.50
N GLY A 250 26.28 -23.61 -38.34
CA GLY A 250 26.01 -23.32 -39.76
C GLY A 250 25.69 -24.57 -40.61
N HIS A 251 26.18 -25.74 -40.20
CA HIS A 251 25.90 -27.03 -40.86
C HIS A 251 24.58 -27.69 -40.44
N ILE A 252 23.75 -27.02 -39.62
CA ILE A 252 22.52 -27.61 -39.07
C ILE A 252 21.31 -26.95 -39.73
N ASP A 253 20.65 -27.69 -40.63
CA ASP A 253 19.46 -27.26 -41.39
C ASP A 253 18.35 -26.64 -40.53
N PHE A 254 18.20 -27.10 -39.28
CA PHE A 254 17.24 -26.53 -38.34
C PHE A 254 17.46 -25.02 -38.09
N PHE A 255 18.70 -24.59 -37.85
CA PHE A 255 19.01 -23.18 -37.60
C PHE A 255 19.01 -22.35 -38.89
N ASN A 256 19.37 -22.95 -40.03
CA ASN A 256 19.22 -22.30 -41.33
C ASN A 256 17.74 -22.08 -41.71
N ARG A 257 16.86 -23.03 -41.37
CA ARG A 257 15.41 -22.98 -41.65
C ARG A 257 14.61 -22.13 -40.66
N PHE A 258 15.07 -22.04 -39.40
CA PHE A 258 14.41 -21.26 -38.34
C PHE A 258 15.43 -20.49 -37.47
N PRO A 259 16.13 -19.48 -38.01
CA PRO A 259 17.21 -18.77 -37.29
C PRO A 259 16.76 -18.08 -35.99
N TYR A 260 15.48 -17.77 -35.86
CA TYR A 260 14.90 -17.12 -34.67
C TYR A 260 14.16 -18.10 -33.74
N ALA A 261 14.22 -19.42 -33.99
CA ALA A 261 13.62 -20.40 -33.09
C ALA A 261 14.32 -20.45 -31.72
N THR A 262 15.65 -20.44 -31.70
CA THR A 262 16.48 -20.62 -30.50
C THR A 262 16.11 -19.70 -29.32
N PRO A 263 16.03 -18.35 -29.46
CA PRO A 263 15.66 -17.48 -28.34
C PRO A 263 14.24 -17.75 -27.85
N ASN A 264 13.34 -18.19 -28.73
CA ASN A 264 11.94 -18.50 -28.41
C ASN A 264 11.77 -19.87 -27.75
N LEU A 265 12.55 -20.87 -28.14
CA LEU A 265 12.56 -22.20 -27.52
C LEU A 265 13.20 -22.17 -26.13
N VAL A 266 14.27 -21.39 -25.94
CA VAL A 266 14.85 -21.12 -24.60
C VAL A 266 13.86 -20.33 -23.74
N SER A 267 13.15 -19.36 -24.33
CA SER A 267 12.05 -18.64 -23.65
C SER A 267 10.90 -19.57 -23.24
N ALA A 268 10.50 -20.51 -24.10
CA ALA A 268 9.50 -21.52 -23.81
C ALA A 268 9.96 -22.50 -22.72
N PHE A 269 11.26 -22.86 -22.68
CA PHE A 269 11.83 -23.68 -21.61
C PHE A 269 11.78 -22.96 -20.24
N PHE A 270 12.13 -21.67 -20.17
CA PHE A 270 11.97 -20.89 -18.93
C PHE A 270 10.50 -20.82 -18.48
N LEU A 271 9.55 -20.64 -19.40
CA LEU A 271 8.11 -20.65 -19.10
C LEU A 271 7.61 -22.05 -18.67
N PHE A 272 8.15 -23.13 -19.26
CA PHE A 272 7.87 -24.49 -18.85
C PHE A 272 8.37 -24.77 -17.42
N CYS A 273 9.61 -24.39 -17.09
CA CYS A 273 10.16 -24.51 -15.74
C CYS A 273 9.37 -23.67 -14.72
N ALA A 274 8.94 -22.47 -15.09
CA ALA A 274 8.06 -21.63 -14.27
C ALA A 274 6.69 -22.29 -14.03
N MET A 275 6.05 -22.80 -15.08
CA MET A 275 4.76 -23.50 -15.01
C MET A 275 4.86 -24.79 -14.18
N LEU A 276 5.94 -25.55 -14.35
CA LEU A 276 6.22 -26.77 -13.58
C LEU A 276 6.45 -26.46 -12.09
N GLY A 277 7.19 -25.39 -11.79
CA GLY A 277 7.39 -24.91 -10.41
C GLY A 277 6.07 -24.45 -9.76
N VAL A 278 5.23 -23.72 -10.51
CA VAL A 278 3.87 -23.36 -10.07
C VAL A 278 3.04 -24.61 -9.80
N TRP A 279 3.03 -25.59 -10.71
CA TRP A 279 2.23 -26.81 -10.55
C TRP A 279 2.66 -27.64 -9.33
N LEU A 280 3.97 -27.89 -9.18
CA LEU A 280 4.53 -28.76 -8.14
C LEU A 280 4.64 -28.13 -6.75
N PHE A 281 4.80 -26.80 -6.65
CA PHE A 281 5.19 -26.15 -5.39
C PHE A 281 4.34 -24.95 -4.97
N LEU A 282 3.58 -24.31 -5.88
CA LEU A 282 2.70 -23.20 -5.48
C LEU A 282 1.39 -23.73 -4.92
N GLU A 283 0.98 -23.21 -3.77
CA GLU A 283 -0.31 -23.47 -3.16
C GLU A 283 -1.41 -22.60 -3.80
N GLU A 284 -2.64 -23.11 -3.83
CA GLU A 284 -3.79 -22.26 -4.18
C GLU A 284 -4.05 -21.28 -3.03
N THR A 285 -4.38 -20.04 -3.39
CA THR A 285 -4.55 -18.91 -2.46
C THR A 285 -6.01 -18.50 -2.28
N LEU A 286 -6.88 -18.90 -3.21
CA LEU A 286 -8.31 -18.67 -3.12
C LEU A 286 -8.96 -19.60 -2.08
N ASP A 287 -9.43 -19.04 -0.96
CA ASP A 287 -9.95 -19.82 0.19
C ASP A 287 -10.98 -20.91 -0.22
N SER A 288 -11.87 -20.63 -1.19
CA SER A 288 -12.87 -21.60 -1.69
C SER A 288 -12.29 -22.80 -2.48
N ARG A 289 -10.96 -22.95 -2.49
CA ARG A 289 -10.21 -24.07 -3.08
C ARG A 289 -9.12 -24.62 -2.17
N LEU A 290 -8.87 -24.05 -1.00
CA LEU A 290 -7.74 -24.41 -0.12
C LEU A 290 -7.76 -25.90 0.23
N ASP A 291 -8.94 -26.42 0.57
CA ASP A 291 -9.17 -27.79 1.06
C ASP A 291 -9.35 -28.81 -0.07
N LYS A 292 -9.08 -28.44 -1.34
CA LYS A 292 -9.25 -29.33 -2.49
C LYS A 292 -7.94 -30.00 -2.87
N ARG A 293 -8.00 -31.32 -3.06
CA ARG A 293 -6.86 -32.20 -3.34
C ARG A 293 -6.04 -31.78 -4.57
N ASP A 294 -4.89 -31.15 -4.34
CA ASP A 294 -3.96 -30.71 -5.38
C ASP A 294 -2.94 -31.82 -5.74
N ARG A 295 -3.13 -32.43 -6.91
CA ARG A 295 -2.26 -33.49 -7.45
C ARG A 295 -0.83 -33.03 -7.73
N GLY A 296 -0.63 -31.74 -8.03
CA GLY A 296 0.70 -31.18 -8.28
C GLY A 296 1.51 -31.07 -6.98
N LEU A 297 0.88 -30.61 -5.89
CA LEU A 297 1.50 -30.57 -4.56
C LEU A 297 1.74 -31.97 -3.96
N GLU A 298 0.94 -32.97 -4.31
CA GLU A 298 1.25 -34.37 -3.96
C GLU A 298 2.50 -34.88 -4.67
N LEU A 299 2.58 -34.69 -6.00
CA LEU A 299 3.77 -35.08 -6.77
C LEU A 299 5.02 -34.29 -6.35
N GLY A 300 4.89 -32.99 -6.06
CA GLY A 300 5.98 -32.14 -5.58
C GLY A 300 6.50 -32.56 -4.20
N ARG A 301 5.63 -33.01 -3.30
CA ARG A 301 6.02 -33.60 -2.01
C ARG A 301 6.73 -34.95 -2.18
N TRP A 302 6.23 -35.81 -3.07
CA TRP A 302 6.88 -37.09 -3.38
C TRP A 302 8.27 -36.91 -4.02
N LEU A 303 8.39 -36.03 -5.03
CA LEU A 303 9.68 -35.68 -5.64
C LEU A 303 10.67 -35.11 -4.63
N ARG A 304 10.21 -34.25 -3.70
CA ARG A 304 11.06 -33.73 -2.61
C ARG A 304 11.55 -34.87 -1.72
N GLY A 305 10.68 -35.82 -1.34
CA GLY A 305 11.03 -37.00 -0.55
C GLY A 305 11.97 -38.01 -1.22
N LEU A 306 12.10 -37.99 -2.55
CA LEU A 306 13.14 -38.74 -3.27
C LEU A 306 14.50 -38.03 -3.25
N LEU A 307 14.51 -36.70 -3.30
CA LEU A 307 15.72 -35.89 -3.37
C LEU A 307 16.34 -35.65 -1.98
N SER A 308 15.52 -35.46 -0.95
CA SER A 308 15.97 -35.47 0.44
C SER A 308 15.98 -36.91 0.97
N GLY A 309 17.14 -37.57 0.96
CA GLY A 309 17.33 -38.95 1.41
C GLY A 309 17.06 -39.25 2.90
N HIS A 310 16.31 -38.40 3.60
CA HIS A 310 15.78 -38.67 4.92
C HIS A 310 14.40 -39.32 4.81
N ARG A 311 14.29 -40.57 5.29
CA ARG A 311 13.00 -41.15 5.70
C ARG A 311 12.53 -40.44 6.97
N SER A 312 11.87 -39.29 6.82
CA SER A 312 11.12 -38.67 7.93
C SER A 312 10.10 -39.68 8.44
N GLY A 313 10.24 -40.09 9.70
CA GLY A 313 9.27 -40.96 10.37
C GLY A 313 7.87 -40.33 10.39
N ALA A 314 6.85 -41.15 10.60
CA ALA A 314 5.45 -40.74 10.51
C ALA A 314 5.12 -39.61 11.51
N ALA A 315 5.16 -38.36 11.04
CA ALA A 315 4.62 -37.22 11.77
C ALA A 315 3.10 -37.36 11.81
N TYR A 316 2.54 -37.34 13.02
CA TYR A 316 1.10 -37.42 13.24
C TYR A 316 0.39 -36.25 12.55
N MET A 317 -0.36 -36.55 11.49
CA MET A 317 -1.29 -35.61 10.88
C MET A 317 -2.65 -35.82 11.55
N PRO A 318 -3.18 -34.85 12.32
CA PRO A 318 -4.53 -34.97 12.86
C PRO A 318 -5.51 -35.06 11.68
N LEU A 319 -6.44 -36.01 11.74
CA LEU A 319 -7.59 -35.97 10.84
C LEU A 319 -8.43 -34.75 11.21
N ALA A 320 -8.59 -33.83 10.26
CA ALA A 320 -9.68 -32.85 10.34
C ALA A 320 -11.01 -33.62 10.38
N SER A 321 -11.92 -33.23 11.30
CA SER A 321 -13.22 -33.88 11.43
C SER A 321 -13.96 -33.83 10.08
N GLN A 322 -14.38 -35.00 9.61
CA GLN A 322 -15.04 -35.13 8.32
C GLN A 322 -16.53 -34.82 8.48
N ASP A 323 -16.84 -33.54 8.71
CA ASP A 323 -18.19 -33.02 8.93
C ASP A 323 -18.98 -32.96 7.60
N THR A 324 -19.19 -34.15 7.02
CA THR A 324 -20.05 -34.39 5.86
C THR A 324 -21.41 -34.91 6.33
N SER A 325 -22.17 -34.09 7.04
CA SER A 325 -23.60 -34.31 7.28
C SER A 325 -24.39 -33.93 6.03
N SER A 326 -24.48 -34.86 5.08
CA SER A 326 -25.52 -34.81 4.05
C SER A 326 -26.82 -35.30 4.68
N ASP A 327 -27.67 -34.38 5.13
CA ASP A 327 -28.94 -34.74 5.76
C ASP A 327 -29.83 -35.53 4.81
N PHE A 328 -30.25 -36.70 5.28
CA PHE A 328 -31.33 -37.51 4.74
C PHE A 328 -32.32 -37.68 5.88
N ASP A 329 -33.56 -37.23 5.69
CA ASP A 329 -34.58 -37.19 6.76
C ASP A 329 -34.91 -38.60 7.31
N VAL A 330 -34.74 -38.78 8.63
CA VAL A 330 -35.36 -39.86 9.41
C VAL A 330 -35.79 -39.31 10.79
N PRO A 331 -37.08 -39.37 11.17
CA PRO A 331 -37.59 -38.67 12.35
C PRO A 331 -37.65 -39.50 13.65
N HIS A 332 -37.54 -38.79 14.79
CA HIS A 332 -38.03 -39.08 16.15
C HIS A 332 -37.79 -40.47 16.82
N LEU A 333 -37.22 -40.44 18.03
CA LEU A 333 -38.00 -40.71 19.26
C LEU A 333 -37.30 -40.18 20.55
N ASP A 334 -38.08 -39.92 21.61
CA ASP A 334 -37.62 -39.47 22.93
C ASP A 334 -37.10 -40.61 23.84
N GLY A 335 -36.25 -40.30 24.84
CA GLY A 335 -35.75 -41.33 25.78
C GLY A 335 -34.80 -40.89 26.91
N LEU A 336 -35.33 -40.25 27.95
CA LEU A 336 -34.77 -40.03 29.31
C LEU A 336 -33.59 -40.92 29.78
N ARG A 337 -32.53 -40.32 30.39
CA ARG A 337 -32.06 -40.63 31.77
C ARG A 337 -30.92 -39.73 32.31
N TYR A 338 -30.55 -39.95 33.58
CA TYR A 338 -29.89 -39.01 34.51
C TYR A 338 -28.39 -39.32 34.79
N SER A 339 -27.70 -38.31 35.35
CA SER A 339 -26.52 -38.37 36.25
C SER A 339 -25.10 -38.56 35.69
N GLY A 340 -24.12 -37.89 36.33
CA GLY A 340 -22.73 -38.38 36.40
C GLY A 340 -21.56 -37.40 36.13
N GLN A 341 -21.22 -36.54 37.10
CA GLN A 341 -19.90 -35.87 37.30
C GLN A 341 -19.35 -34.88 36.23
N PRO A 342 -18.47 -33.94 36.63
CA PRO A 342 -17.77 -33.02 35.71
C PRO A 342 -16.37 -33.52 35.32
N SER A 343 -15.94 -33.21 34.10
CA SER A 343 -14.55 -33.32 33.66
C SER A 343 -14.04 -31.99 33.10
N ILE A 344 -12.85 -31.57 33.54
CA ILE A 344 -12.14 -30.39 33.04
C ILE A 344 -11.41 -30.79 31.76
N SER A 345 -11.57 -30.02 30.68
CA SER A 345 -10.73 -30.14 29.47
C SER A 345 -10.63 -28.80 28.74
N ASP A 346 -9.43 -28.49 28.25
CA ASP A 346 -9.10 -27.18 27.66
C ASP A 346 -9.65 -27.00 26.25
N ALA A 347 -10.50 -25.98 26.06
CA ALA A 347 -11.06 -25.61 24.77
C ALA A 347 -10.01 -24.92 23.89
N THR A 348 -9.27 -25.70 23.10
CA THR A 348 -8.31 -25.19 22.11
C THR A 348 -9.05 -24.36 21.03
N PRO A 349 -8.59 -23.13 20.69
CA PRO A 349 -9.35 -22.25 19.79
C PRO A 349 -9.34 -22.73 18.33
N THR A 350 -10.51 -22.77 17.71
CA THR A 350 -10.68 -23.18 16.31
C THR A 350 -10.31 -22.06 15.32
N PRO A 351 -9.62 -22.36 14.20
CA PRO A 351 -9.21 -21.37 13.22
C PRO A 351 -10.38 -20.90 12.34
N LYS A 352 -10.77 -19.62 12.45
CA LYS A 352 -11.85 -19.03 11.63
C LYS A 352 -11.41 -18.81 10.17
N HIS A 353 -12.16 -19.37 9.21
CA HIS A 353 -11.93 -19.14 7.78
C HIS A 353 -12.17 -17.66 7.37
N PRO A 354 -11.40 -17.10 6.40
CA PRO A 354 -11.69 -15.78 5.84
C PRO A 354 -13.02 -15.78 5.06
N ARG A 355 -13.85 -14.75 5.27
CA ARG A 355 -15.12 -14.55 4.56
C ARG A 355 -15.07 -13.31 3.65
N ARG A 356 -15.73 -13.40 2.48
CA ARG A 356 -15.48 -12.56 1.29
C ARG A 356 -15.91 -11.09 1.45
N ARG A 357 -15.11 -10.15 0.93
CA ARG A 357 -15.25 -8.71 1.17
C ARG A 357 -15.88 -7.94 0.00
N TYR A 358 -17.07 -7.37 0.27
CA TYR A 358 -17.79 -6.30 -0.47
C TYR A 358 -18.51 -6.60 -1.80
N THR A 359 -19.73 -6.06 -1.92
CA THR A 359 -20.65 -6.16 -3.08
C THR A 359 -21.14 -4.81 -3.64
N GLN A 360 -21.05 -3.70 -2.89
CA GLN A 360 -21.57 -2.40 -3.33
C GLN A 360 -20.56 -1.52 -4.11
N ARG A 361 -20.73 -1.47 -5.44
CA ARG A 361 -20.12 -0.49 -6.35
C ARG A 361 -20.89 0.85 -6.33
N LEU A 362 -20.24 1.97 -6.70
CA LEU A 362 -20.99 3.17 -7.11
C LEU A 362 -21.50 3.00 -8.55
N ALA A 363 -22.53 3.77 -8.90
CA ALA A 363 -22.94 3.95 -10.28
C ALA A 363 -21.79 4.54 -11.11
N PHE A 364 -21.37 3.83 -12.17
CA PHE A 364 -20.16 4.09 -12.96
C PHE A 364 -20.02 5.55 -13.44
N ARG A 365 -21.13 6.22 -13.78
CA ARG A 365 -21.13 7.63 -14.22
C ARG A 365 -20.70 8.64 -13.14
N ARG A 366 -20.81 8.33 -11.84
CA ARG A 366 -20.40 9.22 -10.74
C ARG A 366 -18.92 9.08 -10.35
N ILE A 367 -18.15 8.26 -11.06
CA ILE A 367 -16.70 8.05 -10.82
C ILE A 367 -15.87 9.16 -11.49
N PHE A 368 -16.34 9.68 -12.63
CA PHE A 368 -15.59 10.59 -13.49
C PHE A 368 -15.84 12.07 -13.14
N THR A 369 -15.19 12.55 -12.07
CA THR A 369 -15.05 14.01 -11.84
C THR A 369 -14.00 14.61 -12.77
N ALA A 370 -14.00 15.93 -12.99
CA ALA A 370 -13.01 16.59 -13.84
C ALA A 370 -11.56 16.30 -13.39
N ASN A 371 -11.31 16.25 -12.07
CA ASN A 371 -9.99 15.95 -11.51
C ASN A 371 -9.59 14.48 -11.76
N VAL A 372 -10.53 13.53 -11.64
CA VAL A 372 -10.30 12.12 -12.01
C VAL A 372 -9.99 12.01 -13.49
N VAL A 373 -10.82 12.58 -14.36
CA VAL A 373 -10.63 12.53 -15.82
C VAL A 373 -9.28 13.13 -16.19
N SER A 374 -8.95 14.33 -15.72
CA SER A 374 -7.66 14.97 -15.99
C SER A 374 -6.47 14.12 -15.53
N THR A 375 -6.55 13.49 -14.36
CA THR A 375 -5.43 12.72 -13.79
C THR A 375 -5.31 11.32 -14.41
N LEU A 376 -6.43 10.71 -14.82
CA LEU A 376 -6.43 9.48 -15.61
C LEU A 376 -5.97 9.71 -17.05
N THR A 377 -6.36 10.82 -17.69
CA THR A 377 -5.82 11.25 -19.00
C THR A 377 -4.32 11.50 -18.91
N SER A 378 -3.85 12.15 -17.84
CA SER A 378 -2.42 12.31 -17.55
C SER A 378 -1.69 10.96 -17.41
N SER A 379 -2.26 10.03 -16.63
CA SER A 379 -1.72 8.67 -16.46
C SER A 379 -1.66 7.91 -17.78
N PHE A 380 -2.72 8.00 -18.60
CA PHE A 380 -2.78 7.42 -19.94
C PHE A 380 -1.71 8.02 -20.86
N LEU A 381 -1.58 9.35 -20.92
CA LEU A 381 -0.58 10.02 -21.76
C LEU A 381 0.86 9.64 -21.38
N LEU A 382 1.16 9.59 -20.07
CA LEU A 382 2.47 9.16 -19.57
C LEU A 382 2.75 7.69 -19.95
N ALA A 383 1.80 6.79 -19.73
CA ALA A 383 1.94 5.38 -20.12
C ALA A 383 2.06 5.21 -21.65
N PHE A 384 1.29 5.97 -22.42
CA PHE A 384 1.28 5.94 -23.88
C PHE A 384 2.62 6.39 -24.47
N HIS A 385 3.14 7.56 -24.08
CA HIS A 385 4.40 8.06 -24.66
C HIS A 385 5.62 7.24 -24.18
N LEU A 386 5.59 6.69 -22.95
CA LEU A 386 6.62 5.74 -22.49
C LEU A 386 6.57 4.41 -23.25
N GLY A 387 5.38 3.85 -23.48
CA GLY A 387 5.20 2.63 -24.29
C GLY A 387 5.61 2.83 -25.74
N THR A 388 5.22 3.96 -26.34
CA THR A 388 5.60 4.36 -27.69
C THR A 388 7.11 4.55 -27.80
N PHE A 389 7.76 5.26 -26.87
CA PHE A 389 9.22 5.38 -26.85
C PHE A 389 9.89 4.00 -26.75
N ASN A 390 9.50 3.16 -25.79
CA ASN A 390 10.11 1.83 -25.62
C ASN A 390 9.98 0.98 -26.89
N SER A 391 8.90 1.16 -27.65
CA SER A 391 8.64 0.46 -28.91
C SER A 391 9.48 1.01 -30.07
N LEU A 392 9.43 2.32 -30.30
CA LEU A 392 10.19 2.98 -31.37
C LEU A 392 11.70 2.91 -31.14
N TRP A 393 12.16 2.88 -29.89
CA TRP A 393 13.58 2.83 -29.54
C TRP A 393 14.25 1.53 -30.01
N PHE A 394 13.68 0.35 -29.75
CA PHE A 394 14.29 -0.91 -30.22
C PHE A 394 14.28 -1.03 -31.76
N VAL A 395 13.21 -0.52 -32.41
CA VAL A 395 13.12 -0.46 -33.88
C VAL A 395 14.18 0.48 -34.44
N PHE A 396 14.34 1.69 -33.89
CA PHE A 396 15.34 2.67 -34.33
C PHE A 396 16.79 2.20 -34.14
N LEU A 397 17.08 1.45 -33.07
CA LEU A 397 18.40 0.82 -32.88
C LEU A 397 18.71 -0.23 -33.97
N SER A 398 17.72 -1.02 -34.40
CA SER A 398 17.90 -2.13 -35.35
C SER A 398 17.68 -1.76 -36.83
N THR A 399 16.93 -0.69 -37.11
CA THR A 399 16.73 -0.14 -38.47
C THR A 399 18.08 0.23 -39.09
N PRO A 400 18.42 -0.23 -40.32
CA PRO A 400 19.72 0.03 -40.93
C PRO A 400 20.09 1.50 -41.07
N VAL A 401 21.40 1.75 -41.13
CA VAL A 401 21.98 3.09 -41.28
C VAL A 401 21.67 3.63 -42.68
N TYR A 402 21.29 4.91 -42.78
CA TYR A 402 21.13 5.57 -44.07
C TYR A 402 22.44 5.57 -44.88
N ASP A 403 22.38 4.93 -46.04
CA ASP A 403 23.45 4.84 -47.02
C ASP A 403 23.16 5.81 -48.17
N PRO A 404 23.95 6.90 -48.36
CA PRO A 404 23.75 7.84 -49.46
C PRO A 404 24.10 7.28 -50.85
N ALA A 405 24.73 6.11 -50.95
CA ALA A 405 24.97 5.42 -52.21
C ALA A 405 23.76 4.58 -52.67
N ARG A 406 22.82 4.27 -51.77
CA ARG A 406 21.50 3.77 -52.12
C ARG A 406 20.55 4.94 -52.38
N GLY A 407 19.90 4.92 -53.53
CA GLY A 407 18.75 5.79 -53.80
C GLY A 407 17.57 5.49 -52.85
N PRO A 408 16.52 6.33 -52.85
CA PRO A 408 15.33 6.11 -52.03
C PRO A 408 14.73 4.72 -52.26
N GLU A 409 14.50 3.96 -51.18
CA GLU A 409 14.05 2.55 -51.24
C GLU A 409 12.68 2.34 -51.90
N SER A 410 11.87 3.40 -51.98
CA SER A 410 10.59 3.42 -52.70
C SER A 410 10.30 4.83 -53.22
N PRO A 411 9.37 5.00 -54.18
CA PRO A 411 8.93 6.32 -54.65
C PRO A 411 8.31 7.22 -53.57
N GLU A 412 7.92 6.64 -52.43
CA GLU A 412 7.33 7.32 -51.28
C GLU A 412 8.34 7.58 -50.14
N ALA A 413 9.59 7.11 -50.29
CA ALA A 413 10.62 7.28 -49.27
C ALA A 413 11.10 8.74 -49.20
N LEU A 414 10.90 9.39 -48.05
CA LEU A 414 11.35 10.76 -47.79
C LEU A 414 12.87 10.89 -47.96
N GLU A 415 13.29 11.81 -48.84
CA GLU A 415 14.68 12.24 -48.93
C GLU A 415 15.16 12.86 -47.60
N ARG A 416 16.41 12.57 -47.23
CA ARG A 416 17.04 13.12 -46.03
C ARG A 416 17.26 14.63 -46.16
N ARG A 417 16.54 15.44 -45.37
CA ARG A 417 16.62 16.90 -45.38
C ARG A 417 16.83 17.44 -43.97
N LEU A 418 18.10 17.65 -43.61
CA LEU A 418 18.52 18.19 -42.31
C LEU A 418 18.02 19.64 -42.13
N PRO A 419 17.72 20.10 -40.90
CA PRO A 419 17.98 19.45 -39.62
C PRO A 419 16.81 18.64 -39.04
N PHE A 420 15.73 18.39 -39.80
CA PHE A 420 14.48 17.82 -39.28
C PHE A 420 14.01 16.51 -39.93
N ILE A 421 14.36 16.24 -41.20
CA ILE A 421 13.99 14.99 -41.89
C ILE A 421 15.19 14.04 -41.86
N PHE A 422 15.08 13.04 -40.99
CA PHE A 422 16.06 11.98 -40.78
C PHE A 422 15.61 10.70 -41.48
N THR A 423 16.58 9.88 -41.87
CA THR A 423 16.38 8.60 -42.56
C THR A 423 17.27 7.53 -41.94
N GLY A 424 16.81 6.28 -41.92
CA GLY A 424 17.50 5.16 -41.29
C GLY A 424 17.59 5.23 -39.76
N GLY A 425 18.27 4.22 -39.18
CA GLY A 425 18.54 4.09 -37.76
C GLY A 425 20.03 3.88 -37.47
N LEU A 426 20.34 3.03 -36.48
CA LEU A 426 21.72 2.70 -36.11
C LEU A 426 22.21 1.36 -36.68
N GLY A 427 21.32 0.50 -37.19
CA GLY A 427 21.65 -0.81 -37.77
C GLY A 427 22.28 -1.81 -36.79
N LEU A 428 22.12 -1.62 -35.48
CA LEU A 428 22.75 -2.43 -34.44
C LEU A 428 22.27 -3.88 -34.50
N ARG A 429 23.22 -4.82 -34.55
CA ARG A 429 22.95 -6.27 -34.53
C ARG A 429 22.25 -6.69 -33.23
N PRO A 430 21.50 -7.80 -33.19
CA PRO A 430 20.76 -8.21 -32.00
C PRO A 430 21.54 -8.24 -30.67
N PRO A 431 22.81 -8.70 -30.59
CA PRO A 431 23.60 -8.61 -29.36
C PRO A 431 23.83 -7.17 -28.89
N GLN A 432 24.02 -6.24 -29.83
CA GLN A 432 24.26 -4.82 -29.55
C GLN A 432 22.97 -4.13 -29.07
N VAL A 433 21.81 -4.42 -29.70
CA VAL A 433 20.50 -3.97 -29.21
C VAL A 433 20.24 -4.53 -27.80
N GLY A 434 20.55 -5.80 -27.57
CA GLY A 434 20.45 -6.45 -26.26
C GLY A 434 21.26 -5.73 -25.18
N MET A 435 22.51 -5.38 -25.48
CA MET A 435 23.38 -4.66 -24.55
C MET A 435 22.91 -3.21 -24.29
N ALA A 436 22.42 -2.49 -25.31
CA ALA A 436 21.85 -1.15 -25.12
C ALA A 436 20.60 -1.17 -24.21
N MET A 437 19.74 -2.18 -24.36
CA MET A 437 18.55 -2.36 -23.51
C MET A 437 18.92 -2.83 -22.09
N ALA A 438 19.99 -3.59 -21.91
CA ALA A 438 20.52 -3.89 -20.58
C ALA A 438 21.02 -2.63 -19.85
N THR A 439 21.66 -1.70 -20.56
CA THR A 439 22.10 -0.41 -19.98
C THR A 439 20.92 0.45 -19.50
N LEU A 440 19.81 0.49 -20.25
CA LEU A 440 18.52 1.09 -19.83
C LEU A 440 18.00 0.50 -18.50
N GLY A 441 18.23 -0.79 -18.25
CA GLY A 441 17.89 -1.47 -17.00
C GLY A 441 18.82 -1.10 -15.85
N MET A 442 20.14 -1.21 -16.07
CA MET A 442 21.17 -0.94 -15.04
C MET A 442 21.12 0.50 -14.50
N ILE A 443 20.99 1.48 -15.40
CA ILE A 443 20.83 2.91 -15.03
C ILE A 443 19.54 3.09 -14.20
N GLY A 444 18.47 2.37 -14.54
CA GLY A 444 17.20 2.40 -13.81
C GLY A 444 17.33 1.97 -12.35
N ILE A 445 18.00 0.83 -12.11
CA ILE A 445 18.23 0.32 -10.75
C ILE A 445 19.09 1.29 -9.94
N GLY A 446 20.18 1.81 -10.53
CA GLY A 446 21.06 2.77 -9.84
C GLY A 446 20.35 4.07 -9.42
N LEU A 447 19.53 4.63 -10.32
CA LEU A 447 18.76 5.85 -10.03
C LEU A 447 17.64 5.61 -9.00
N GLN A 448 16.92 4.48 -9.10
CA GLN A 448 15.85 4.11 -8.17
C GLN A 448 16.35 3.88 -6.74
N LEU A 449 17.51 3.24 -6.57
CA LEU A 449 18.06 2.94 -5.24
C LEU A 449 18.89 4.10 -4.66
N GLY A 450 19.63 4.84 -5.50
CA GLY A 450 20.57 5.87 -5.04
C GLY A 450 20.01 7.29 -4.94
N ILE A 451 19.37 7.77 -6.02
CA ILE A 451 19.04 9.19 -6.19
C ILE A 451 17.58 9.49 -5.87
N TYR A 452 16.65 8.65 -6.34
CA TYR A 452 15.21 8.86 -6.21
C TYR A 452 14.75 9.18 -4.76
N PRO A 453 15.13 8.42 -3.72
CA PRO A 453 14.62 8.67 -2.36
C PRO A 453 15.04 10.04 -1.81
N ARG A 454 16.28 10.47 -2.10
CA ARG A 454 16.82 11.76 -1.64
C ARG A 454 16.15 12.92 -2.35
N LEU A 455 16.10 12.87 -3.68
CA LEU A 455 15.61 13.99 -4.49
C LEU A 455 14.07 14.11 -4.45
N SER A 456 13.35 12.99 -4.32
CA SER A 456 11.90 13.02 -4.15
C SER A 456 11.47 13.59 -2.79
N ALA A 457 12.23 13.32 -1.72
CA ALA A 457 11.99 13.92 -0.40
C ALA A 457 12.22 15.44 -0.39
N TRP A 458 13.19 15.94 -1.17
CA TRP A 458 13.47 17.37 -1.28
C TRP A 458 12.48 18.12 -2.18
N LEU A 459 12.11 17.55 -3.34
CA LEU A 459 11.19 18.22 -4.29
C LEU A 459 9.72 18.13 -3.87
N GLY A 460 9.31 17.01 -3.28
CA GLY A 460 7.89 16.66 -3.12
C GLY A 460 7.22 16.27 -4.44
N THR A 461 6.14 15.49 -4.34
CA THR A 461 5.52 14.76 -5.45
C THR A 461 5.15 15.63 -6.66
N VAL A 462 4.47 16.77 -6.44
CA VAL A 462 3.93 17.58 -7.54
C VAL A 462 5.03 18.35 -8.29
N LYS A 463 6.02 18.91 -7.57
CA LYS A 463 7.15 19.63 -8.21
C LYS A 463 8.04 18.65 -8.97
N SER A 464 8.32 17.49 -8.38
CA SER A 464 9.05 16.38 -9.01
C SER A 464 8.37 15.95 -10.32
N TRP A 465 7.08 15.63 -10.27
CA TRP A 465 6.30 15.23 -11.46
C TRP A 465 6.34 16.27 -12.58
N ARG A 466 6.12 17.56 -12.27
CA ARG A 466 6.19 18.65 -13.27
C ARG A 466 7.59 18.81 -13.87
N LEU A 467 8.64 18.80 -13.04
CA LEU A 467 10.02 19.00 -13.48
C LEU A 467 10.49 17.87 -14.39
N PHE A 468 10.26 16.62 -14.00
CA PHE A 468 10.77 15.46 -14.73
C PHE A 468 9.96 15.10 -15.98
N LEU A 469 8.73 15.60 -16.13
CA LEU A 469 7.99 15.55 -17.40
C LEU A 469 8.69 16.35 -18.52
N LEU A 470 9.34 17.48 -18.20
CA LEU A 470 10.04 18.33 -19.18
C LEU A 470 11.25 17.63 -19.83
N VAL A 471 11.74 16.54 -19.21
CA VAL A 471 12.85 15.74 -19.74
C VAL A 471 12.42 14.90 -20.96
N PHE A 472 11.14 14.51 -21.07
CA PHE A 472 10.69 13.67 -22.18
C PHE A 472 10.67 14.38 -23.53
N PRO A 473 10.10 15.60 -23.70
CA PRO A 473 10.17 16.32 -24.97
C PRO A 473 11.61 16.57 -25.44
N PHE A 474 12.50 16.96 -24.53
CA PHE A 474 13.94 17.10 -24.82
C PHE A 474 14.55 15.78 -25.32
N THR A 475 14.31 14.69 -24.59
CA THR A 475 14.80 13.36 -24.97
C THR A 475 14.28 12.95 -26.35
N TYR A 476 12.98 13.10 -26.61
CA TYR A 476 12.37 12.66 -27.87
C TYR A 476 12.80 13.52 -29.07
N PHE A 477 13.02 14.82 -28.85
CA PHE A 477 13.63 15.69 -29.86
C PHE A 477 15.09 15.29 -30.17
N MET A 478 15.85 14.81 -29.18
CA MET A 478 17.23 14.37 -29.36
C MET A 478 17.40 12.97 -30.01
N VAL A 479 16.39 12.09 -29.96
CA VAL A 479 16.50 10.72 -30.52
C VAL A 479 16.95 10.67 -31.99
N PRO A 480 16.35 11.42 -32.94
CA PRO A 480 16.73 11.30 -34.36
C PRO A 480 18.16 11.77 -34.64
N TYR A 481 18.67 12.74 -33.88
CA TYR A 481 20.04 13.24 -34.01
C TYR A 481 21.12 12.18 -33.71
N LEU A 482 20.76 11.08 -33.02
CA LEU A 482 21.65 9.93 -32.82
C LEU A 482 22.09 9.30 -34.16
N SER A 483 21.28 9.41 -35.21
CA SER A 483 21.65 9.01 -36.58
C SER A 483 22.79 9.84 -37.19
N LEU A 484 23.03 11.05 -36.67
CA LEU A 484 24.10 11.94 -37.15
C LEU A 484 25.46 11.71 -36.47
N VAL A 485 25.49 10.99 -35.34
CA VAL A 485 26.74 10.77 -34.58
C VAL A 485 27.76 10.03 -35.46
N PRO A 486 29.01 10.52 -35.54
CA PRO A 486 30.08 9.85 -36.29
C PRO A 486 30.27 8.39 -35.86
N SER A 487 30.39 7.51 -36.85
CA SER A 487 30.67 6.08 -36.71
C SER A 487 32.12 5.80 -37.07
N VAL A 488 32.71 4.71 -36.58
CA VAL A 488 34.06 4.29 -37.03
C VAL A 488 33.95 3.54 -38.36
N SER A 489 32.95 2.66 -38.47
CA SER A 489 32.58 1.99 -39.71
C SER A 489 31.66 2.88 -40.58
N PRO A 490 31.90 3.01 -41.90
CA PRO A 490 31.04 3.77 -42.81
C PRO A 490 29.76 3.00 -43.18
N PRO A 491 28.68 3.67 -43.65
CA PRO A 491 27.53 2.98 -44.24
C PRO A 491 27.94 2.03 -45.38
N PRO A 492 27.27 0.88 -45.56
CA PRO A 492 26.06 0.42 -44.86
C PRO A 492 26.32 -0.34 -43.54
N HIS A 493 27.53 -0.29 -42.97
CA HIS A 493 27.81 -0.99 -41.70
C HIS A 493 27.04 -0.38 -40.50
N PRO A 494 26.75 -1.18 -39.46
CA PRO A 494 26.17 -0.69 -38.21
C PRO A 494 26.98 0.45 -37.58
N LYS A 495 26.30 1.39 -36.91
CA LYS A 495 26.97 2.47 -36.19
C LYS A 495 27.74 1.96 -34.98
N ASP A 496 29.02 2.29 -34.92
CA ASP A 496 29.96 1.79 -33.90
C ASP A 496 30.92 2.88 -33.38
N GLY A 497 31.77 2.51 -32.43
CA GLY A 497 32.72 3.40 -31.77
C GLY A 497 32.18 4.09 -30.50
N PHE A 498 33.11 4.69 -29.74
CA PHE A 498 32.84 5.26 -28.42
C PHE A 498 31.80 6.38 -28.45
N ALA A 499 31.83 7.25 -29.46
CA ALA A 499 30.91 8.40 -29.57
C ALA A 499 29.45 7.96 -29.68
N VAL A 500 29.16 6.93 -30.48
CA VAL A 500 27.80 6.37 -30.63
C VAL A 500 27.30 5.80 -29.30
N TRP A 501 28.12 5.00 -28.61
CA TRP A 501 27.75 4.41 -27.32
C TRP A 501 27.62 5.45 -26.20
N ALA A 502 28.48 6.46 -26.14
CA ALA A 502 28.36 7.57 -25.19
C ALA A 502 27.06 8.36 -25.42
N ALA A 503 26.69 8.62 -26.67
CA ALA A 503 25.44 9.29 -27.03
C ALA A 503 24.20 8.43 -26.69
N ILE A 504 24.23 7.12 -26.95
CA ILE A 504 23.20 6.16 -26.49
C ILE A 504 23.03 6.27 -24.98
N VAL A 505 24.11 6.13 -24.20
CA VAL A 505 24.07 6.13 -22.73
C VAL A 505 23.58 7.46 -22.16
N GLY A 506 24.03 8.58 -22.69
CA GLY A 506 23.59 9.92 -22.26
C GLY A 506 22.09 10.14 -22.52
N LEU A 507 21.64 9.88 -23.74
CA LEU A 507 20.23 10.03 -24.14
C LEU A 507 19.30 9.11 -23.32
N VAL A 508 19.69 7.85 -23.17
CA VAL A 508 18.95 6.88 -22.34
C VAL A 508 18.92 7.32 -20.87
N SER A 509 20.00 7.89 -20.33
CA SER A 509 20.03 8.38 -18.95
C SER A 509 18.95 9.43 -18.69
N PHE A 510 18.77 10.40 -19.60
CA PHE A 510 17.68 11.38 -19.48
C PHE A 510 16.29 10.72 -19.48
N GLN A 511 16.04 9.76 -20.37
CA GLN A 511 14.77 8.99 -20.39
C GLN A 511 14.49 8.28 -19.06
N VAL A 512 15.52 7.63 -18.52
CA VAL A 512 15.41 6.86 -17.27
C VAL A 512 15.23 7.78 -16.07
N ILE A 513 15.90 8.94 -16.03
CA ILE A 513 15.66 9.97 -15.00
C ILE A 513 14.19 10.41 -15.06
N GLY A 514 13.70 10.80 -16.23
CA GLY A 514 12.29 11.20 -16.44
C GLY A 514 11.30 10.16 -15.91
N ARG A 515 11.40 8.89 -16.35
CA ARG A 515 10.46 7.84 -15.92
C ARG A 515 10.56 7.50 -14.43
N THR A 516 11.76 7.60 -13.84
CA THR A 516 12.01 7.22 -12.44
C THR A 516 11.29 8.13 -11.46
N PHE A 517 11.18 9.43 -11.77
CA PHE A 517 10.43 10.38 -10.94
C PHE A 517 8.96 10.51 -11.38
N ALA A 518 8.67 10.45 -12.68
CA ALA A 518 7.29 10.63 -13.17
C ALA A 518 6.36 9.48 -12.79
N LEU A 519 6.79 8.21 -12.87
CA LEU A 519 5.90 7.05 -12.63
C LEU A 519 5.39 6.92 -11.18
N PRO A 520 6.24 7.03 -10.12
CA PRO A 520 5.75 7.01 -8.75
C PRO A 520 4.85 8.21 -8.44
N ALA A 521 5.23 9.39 -8.92
CA ALA A 521 4.48 10.61 -8.65
C ALA A 521 3.12 10.66 -9.38
N GLN A 522 3.04 10.16 -10.62
CA GLN A 522 1.77 9.97 -11.34
C GLN A 522 0.87 8.97 -10.61
N THR A 523 1.43 7.91 -10.02
CA THR A 523 0.66 6.96 -9.20
C THR A 523 0.01 7.68 -8.01
N ILE A 524 0.81 8.41 -7.23
CA ILE A 524 0.32 9.20 -6.07
C ILE A 524 -0.73 10.25 -6.49
N LEU A 525 -0.60 10.87 -7.67
CA LEU A 525 -1.60 11.81 -8.18
C LEU A 525 -2.95 11.13 -8.47
N VAL A 526 -2.97 9.94 -9.11
CA VAL A 526 -4.24 9.22 -9.34
C VAL A 526 -4.89 8.80 -8.01
N ASN A 527 -4.09 8.48 -6.98
CA ASN A 527 -4.61 8.23 -5.64
C ASN A 527 -5.40 9.45 -5.12
N ASN A 528 -4.75 10.62 -5.14
CA ASN A 528 -5.27 11.84 -4.52
C ASN A 528 -6.46 12.46 -5.27
N CYS A 529 -6.74 12.03 -6.51
CA CYS A 529 -7.90 12.52 -7.28
C CYS A 529 -9.19 11.70 -7.09
N SER A 530 -9.13 10.54 -6.42
CA SER A 530 -10.24 9.59 -6.32
C SER A 530 -11.41 10.13 -5.47
N PRO A 531 -12.67 10.07 -5.93
CA PRO A 531 -13.79 10.74 -5.26
C PRO A 531 -14.52 9.86 -4.23
N HIS A 532 -14.26 8.54 -4.18
CA HIS A 532 -14.93 7.67 -3.20
C HIS A 532 -14.21 6.32 -2.91
N PRO A 533 -14.06 5.91 -1.64
CA PRO A 533 -13.32 4.71 -1.19
C PRO A 533 -13.70 3.33 -1.76
N SER A 534 -14.91 3.16 -2.30
CA SER A 534 -15.33 1.89 -2.92
C SER A 534 -15.24 1.87 -4.45
N VAL A 535 -14.82 2.96 -5.07
CA VAL A 535 -14.38 2.97 -6.48
C VAL A 535 -12.89 3.20 -6.65
N LEU A 536 -12.17 3.53 -5.55
CA LEU A 536 -10.73 3.28 -5.39
C LEU A 536 -10.32 2.02 -6.17
N GLY A 537 -10.71 0.81 -5.76
CA GLY A 537 -10.32 -0.43 -6.45
C GLY A 537 -10.58 -0.51 -7.97
N THR A 538 -11.58 0.22 -8.50
CA THR A 538 -11.82 0.32 -9.95
C THR A 538 -10.90 1.35 -10.61
N ILE A 539 -10.76 2.53 -9.98
CA ILE A 539 -9.75 3.54 -10.33
C ILE A 539 -8.34 2.93 -10.20
N HIS A 540 -8.11 1.91 -9.35
CA HIS A 540 -6.81 1.24 -9.09
C HIS A 540 -6.44 0.15 -10.09
N GLY A 541 -7.41 -0.35 -10.86
CA GLY A 541 -7.13 -0.90 -12.19
C GLY A 541 -6.55 0.15 -13.15
N ILE A 542 -6.46 1.41 -12.73
CA ILE A 542 -6.03 2.61 -13.48
C ILE A 542 -5.10 3.58 -12.64
N GLY A 543 -4.79 3.31 -11.34
CA GLY A 543 -4.00 4.14 -10.34
C GLY A 543 -4.61 4.26 -8.89
N GLN A 544 -3.85 4.31 -7.76
CA GLN A 544 -3.96 3.33 -6.62
C GLN A 544 -4.28 3.64 -5.07
N SER A 545 -4.80 4.79 -4.52
CA SER A 545 -5.36 4.91 -3.09
C SER A 545 -6.37 6.11 -2.87
N ARG A 546 -6.87 6.70 -1.72
CA ARG A 546 -6.98 6.53 -0.21
C ARG A 546 -8.33 7.17 0.38
N ILE A 547 -8.49 7.55 1.68
CA ILE A 547 -9.73 8.10 2.35
C ILE A 547 -9.47 9.27 3.36
N VAL A 548 -10.38 10.27 3.51
CA VAL A 548 -10.34 11.41 4.49
C VAL A 548 -11.76 11.84 4.98
N ILE A 549 -11.92 12.40 6.20
CA ILE A 549 -13.17 12.87 6.87
C ILE A 549 -12.93 14.14 7.74
N ASP A 550 -13.94 15.00 7.97
CA ASP A 550 -13.90 16.22 8.81
C ASP A 550 -14.54 16.06 10.22
N THR A 551 -14.21 16.94 11.17
CA THR A 551 -14.86 17.03 12.50
C THR A 551 -16.00 18.03 12.60
N VAL A 552 -16.92 17.78 13.55
CA VAL A 552 -17.96 18.73 14.02
C VAL A 552 -18.03 18.75 15.56
N PRO A 553 -18.67 19.74 16.21
CA PRO A 553 -18.92 19.70 17.66
C PRO A 553 -19.82 18.52 18.08
N LEU A 554 -19.58 17.94 19.25
CA LEU A 554 -20.47 16.93 19.84
C LEU A 554 -21.76 17.59 20.37
N THR A 555 -22.92 17.17 19.85
CA THR A 555 -24.25 17.53 20.38
C THR A 555 -25.11 16.27 20.58
N PRO A 556 -26.06 16.27 21.54
CA PRO A 556 -26.95 15.14 21.77
C PRO A 556 -27.70 14.71 20.50
N GLU A 557 -28.19 15.66 19.71
CA GLU A 557 -29.03 15.43 18.53
C GLU A 557 -28.25 14.78 17.39
N ALA A 558 -26.99 15.20 17.17
CA ALA A 558 -26.14 14.66 16.13
C ALA A 558 -25.53 13.30 16.50
N PHE A 559 -25.43 13.00 17.81
CA PHE A 559 -24.87 11.76 18.33
C PHE A 559 -25.91 10.67 18.65
N ALA A 560 -27.18 11.03 18.87
CA ALA A 560 -28.28 10.11 19.19
C ALA A 560 -28.35 8.79 18.40
N PRO A 561 -28.01 8.73 17.08
CA PRO A 561 -27.99 7.47 16.33
C PRO A 561 -26.91 6.46 16.77
N PHE A 562 -25.90 6.90 17.51
CA PHE A 562 -24.72 6.14 17.93
C PHE A 562 -24.68 5.89 19.45
N GLY A 563 -25.37 6.74 20.23
CA GLY A 563 -25.23 6.74 21.67
C GLY A 563 -25.86 7.98 22.30
N ASP A 564 -25.59 8.17 23.60
CA ASP A 564 -26.14 9.27 24.39
C ASP A 564 -25.01 10.20 24.87
N VAL A 565 -25.27 11.51 24.85
CA VAL A 565 -24.34 12.53 25.37
C VAL A 565 -24.79 12.93 26.76
N VAL A 566 -24.02 12.55 27.77
CA VAL A 566 -24.28 12.85 29.17
C VAL A 566 -23.67 14.21 29.51
N GLN A 567 -24.53 15.20 29.68
CA GLN A 567 -24.21 16.59 30.02
C GLN A 567 -25.39 17.19 30.82
N ASN A 568 -25.26 18.40 31.37
CA ASN A 568 -26.42 19.12 31.93
C ASN A 568 -27.44 19.42 30.80
N PRO A 569 -28.70 18.96 30.86
CA PRO A 569 -29.70 19.23 29.83
C PRO A 569 -30.17 20.70 29.79
N ARG A 570 -30.02 21.44 30.90
CA ARG A 570 -30.41 22.85 31.03
C ARG A 570 -29.31 23.65 31.72
N PRO A 571 -28.21 23.99 31.02
CA PRO A 571 -27.14 24.83 31.56
C PRO A 571 -27.58 26.28 31.82
N ASP A 572 -28.73 26.68 31.27
CA ASP A 572 -29.41 27.95 31.48
C ASP A 572 -30.15 28.04 32.84
N VAL A 573 -30.46 26.90 33.48
CA VAL A 573 -31.27 26.87 34.72
C VAL A 573 -30.37 26.64 35.93
N HIS A 574 -30.18 27.70 36.71
CA HIS A 574 -29.52 27.61 38.02
C HIS A 574 -30.45 26.91 39.05
N PRO A 575 -29.96 26.00 39.91
CA PRO A 575 -30.81 25.26 40.85
C PRO A 575 -31.71 26.13 41.75
N ALA A 576 -31.17 27.23 42.29
CA ALA A 576 -31.95 28.16 43.13
C ALA A 576 -33.15 28.79 42.38
N SER A 577 -33.04 28.99 41.06
CA SER A 577 -34.13 29.51 40.23
C SER A 577 -35.21 28.45 39.97
N ALA A 578 -34.81 27.18 39.83
CA ALA A 578 -35.74 26.06 39.66
C ALA A 578 -36.55 25.76 40.95
N VAL A 579 -35.99 26.05 42.13
CA VAL A 579 -36.74 26.00 43.41
C VAL A 579 -37.87 27.03 43.43
N ALA A 580 -37.62 28.25 42.93
CA ALA A 580 -38.62 29.32 42.90
C ALA A 580 -39.67 29.15 41.78
N ALA A 581 -39.30 28.50 40.66
CA ALA A 581 -40.19 28.25 39.53
C ALA A 581 -40.06 26.81 38.99
N PRO A 582 -40.73 25.82 39.61
CA PRO A 582 -40.64 24.41 39.20
C PRO A 582 -41.07 24.11 37.76
N SER A 583 -41.86 24.99 37.14
CA SER A 583 -42.25 24.90 35.72
C SER A 583 -41.03 24.85 34.77
N LEU A 584 -39.91 25.48 35.15
CA LEU A 584 -38.67 25.51 34.37
C LEU A 584 -38.05 24.11 34.15
N LEU A 585 -38.43 23.11 34.95
CA LEU A 585 -37.93 21.74 34.90
C LEU A 585 -38.62 20.89 33.81
N THR A 586 -39.83 21.26 33.40
CA THR A 586 -40.57 20.54 32.35
C THR A 586 -39.92 20.71 30.96
N PRO A 587 -39.98 19.71 30.07
CA PRO A 587 -40.63 18.39 30.18
C PRO A 587 -39.65 17.26 30.61
N ILE A 588 -38.59 17.57 31.36
CA ILE A 588 -37.55 16.59 31.73
C ILE A 588 -37.90 15.96 33.09
N ASP A 589 -37.56 14.69 33.30
CA ASP A 589 -37.67 13.98 34.59
C ASP A 589 -36.63 14.52 35.61
N ALA A 590 -36.77 15.79 35.96
CA ALA A 590 -35.85 16.56 36.77
C ALA A 590 -36.48 16.90 38.12
N VAL A 591 -35.79 16.54 39.21
CA VAL A 591 -36.29 16.71 40.59
C VAL A 591 -35.32 17.56 41.39
N ILE A 592 -35.82 18.51 42.16
CA ILE A 592 -34.99 19.27 43.11
C ILE A 592 -34.42 18.31 44.16
N ALA A 593 -33.10 18.36 44.36
CA ALA A 593 -32.33 17.50 45.24
C ALA A 593 -31.44 18.32 46.19
N ASN A 594 -30.73 17.63 47.09
CA ASN A 594 -29.77 18.21 48.02
C ASN A 594 -30.31 19.45 48.76
N GLN A 595 -31.52 19.33 49.34
CA GLN A 595 -32.20 20.38 50.11
C GLN A 595 -32.43 21.69 49.33
N GLY A 596 -32.55 21.63 47.99
CA GLY A 596 -32.75 22.81 47.12
C GLY A 596 -31.50 23.26 46.37
N SER A 597 -30.32 22.73 46.71
CA SER A 597 -29.05 23.15 46.09
C SER A 597 -28.75 22.50 44.73
N ALA A 598 -29.47 21.45 44.33
CA ALA A 598 -29.20 20.70 43.11
C ALA A 598 -30.47 20.37 42.31
N ILE A 599 -30.31 20.18 40.99
CA ILE A 599 -31.32 19.57 40.11
C ILE A 599 -30.84 18.16 39.74
N LYS A 600 -31.59 17.12 40.12
CA LYS A 600 -31.35 15.73 39.74
C LYS A 600 -32.12 15.41 38.46
N TYR A 601 -31.43 15.49 37.32
CA TYR A 601 -31.92 14.93 36.06
C TYR A 601 -31.83 13.40 36.10
N GLN A 602 -32.95 12.71 35.90
CA GLN A 602 -32.99 11.25 35.88
C GLN A 602 -32.82 10.71 34.46
N HIS A 603 -32.24 9.50 34.34
CA HIS A 603 -32.15 8.73 33.10
C HIS A 603 -31.50 9.44 31.88
N VAL A 604 -30.56 10.37 32.12
CA VAL A 604 -29.76 11.07 31.09
C VAL A 604 -28.96 10.15 30.15
N SER A 605 -28.75 8.90 30.57
CA SER A 605 -28.27 7.78 29.75
C SER A 605 -28.78 6.48 30.38
N ARG A 606 -28.84 5.40 29.59
CA ARG A 606 -29.23 4.04 30.04
C ARG A 606 -28.05 3.10 29.82
N GLN A 607 -27.57 2.47 30.88
CA GLN A 607 -26.65 1.32 30.75
C GLN A 607 -27.45 0.06 30.38
N VAL A 608 -26.88 -0.77 29.52
CA VAL A 608 -27.52 -1.98 28.98
C VAL A 608 -26.56 -3.16 29.08
N ASN A 609 -27.10 -4.31 29.49
CA ASN A 609 -26.44 -5.61 29.59
C ASN A 609 -27.30 -6.61 28.80
N LEU A 610 -26.71 -7.30 27.83
CA LEU A 610 -27.36 -8.29 26.95
C LEU A 610 -26.59 -9.63 26.93
N TYR A 611 -25.69 -9.85 27.89
CA TYR A 611 -24.89 -11.09 27.95
C TYR A 611 -25.73 -12.31 28.39
N ASP A 612 -27.00 -12.13 28.75
CA ASP A 612 -28.00 -13.19 28.81
C ASP A 612 -28.29 -13.82 27.43
N GLN A 613 -28.04 -13.08 26.35
CA GLN A 613 -28.10 -13.55 24.96
C GLN A 613 -26.73 -13.92 24.38
N ALA A 614 -25.66 -13.92 25.18
CA ALA A 614 -24.32 -14.26 24.70
C ALA A 614 -24.16 -15.79 24.51
N PRO A 615 -23.67 -16.28 23.35
CA PRO A 615 -23.54 -17.71 23.07
C PRO A 615 -22.71 -18.53 24.08
N SER A 616 -21.80 -17.90 24.84
CA SER A 616 -21.07 -18.56 25.92
C SER A 616 -21.92 -18.91 27.15
N GLY A 617 -23.13 -18.34 27.28
CA GLY A 617 -23.99 -18.47 28.46
C GLY A 617 -23.43 -17.80 29.73
N ARG A 618 -22.34 -17.03 29.63
CA ARG A 618 -21.72 -16.35 30.78
C ARG A 618 -22.37 -14.99 31.04
N PRO A 619 -22.90 -14.74 32.26
CA PRO A 619 -23.54 -13.47 32.58
C PRO A 619 -22.53 -12.31 32.60
N GLY A 620 -22.97 -11.15 32.09
CA GLY A 620 -22.19 -9.93 32.08
C GLY A 620 -22.10 -9.30 33.47
N SER A 621 -20.88 -9.18 34.00
CA SER A 621 -20.56 -8.45 35.22
C SER A 621 -20.37 -6.95 34.94
N ALA A 622 -20.77 -6.08 35.87
CA ALA A 622 -20.53 -4.64 35.72
C ALA A 622 -19.05 -4.33 35.99
N ILE A 623 -18.38 -3.67 35.05
CA ILE A 623 -16.98 -3.26 35.16
C ILE A 623 -16.88 -1.73 35.11
N MET A 624 -16.15 -1.18 36.07
CA MET A 624 -15.64 0.18 36.05
C MET A 624 -14.11 0.12 35.87
N SER A 625 -13.55 1.04 35.08
CA SER A 625 -12.10 1.11 34.82
C SER A 625 -11.67 2.56 34.61
N ILE A 626 -10.38 2.84 34.80
CA ILE A 626 -9.79 4.17 34.53
C ILE A 626 -8.82 4.06 33.37
N PHE A 627 -8.98 4.94 32.38
CA PHE A 627 -8.13 5.04 31.19
C PHE A 627 -7.42 6.40 31.22
N ALA A 628 -6.12 6.39 31.50
CA ALA A 628 -5.28 7.60 31.44
C ALA A 628 -4.82 7.86 30.00
N CYS A 629 -5.51 8.74 29.28
CA CYS A 629 -5.25 8.99 27.86
C CYS A 629 -4.37 10.23 27.65
N ALA A 630 -3.08 10.02 27.38
CA ALA A 630 -2.20 11.08 26.88
C ALA A 630 -2.76 11.72 25.60
N ALA A 631 -2.55 13.03 25.42
CA ALA A 631 -3.00 13.76 24.23
C ALA A 631 -2.30 13.23 22.97
N ARG A 632 -3.09 12.88 21.94
CA ARG A 632 -2.58 12.27 20.69
C ARG A 632 -2.69 13.18 19.46
N ALA A 633 -3.29 14.36 19.59
CA ALA A 633 -3.23 15.43 18.58
C ALA A 633 -3.49 16.80 19.22
N ARG A 634 -2.86 17.85 18.66
CA ARG A 634 -3.08 19.24 19.06
C ARG A 634 -4.26 19.84 18.27
N ILE A 635 -5.09 20.62 18.94
CA ILE A 635 -5.99 21.60 18.30
C ILE A 635 -5.14 22.85 18.03
N PRO A 636 -5.30 23.56 16.90
CA PRO A 636 -4.55 24.78 16.64
C PRO A 636 -5.18 25.95 17.42
N ASP A 637 -4.63 26.24 18.60
CA ASP A 637 -5.07 27.36 19.43
C ASP A 637 -4.67 28.73 18.87
N SER A 638 -5.37 29.76 19.32
CA SER A 638 -5.52 31.07 18.66
C SER A 638 -4.32 32.03 18.71
N HIS A 639 -3.12 31.57 19.08
CA HIS A 639 -1.90 32.38 19.03
C HIS A 639 -0.70 31.57 18.49
N PRO A 640 -0.01 32.06 17.44
CA PRO A 640 1.22 31.41 16.97
C PRO A 640 2.37 31.61 17.99
N PRO A 641 3.36 30.70 18.03
CA PRO A 641 4.56 30.91 18.82
C PRO A 641 5.35 32.11 18.27
N VAL A 642 5.83 32.97 19.18
CA VAL A 642 6.46 34.28 18.92
C VAL A 642 7.75 34.19 18.08
N SER A 643 8.25 32.99 17.81
CA SER A 643 9.49 32.70 17.07
C SER A 643 9.29 32.09 15.68
N ALA A 644 8.05 31.92 15.20
CA ALA A 644 7.79 31.48 13.83
C ALA A 644 7.81 32.67 12.84
N PRO A 645 8.54 32.60 11.71
CA PRO A 645 8.51 33.65 10.70
C PRO A 645 7.16 33.67 9.97
N ASP A 646 6.65 34.87 9.72
CA ASP A 646 5.29 35.12 9.22
C ASP A 646 5.09 34.51 7.81
N PRO A 647 4.07 33.64 7.60
CA PRO A 647 3.85 33.04 6.28
C PRO A 647 3.35 34.09 5.28
N GLY A 648 4.10 34.26 4.19
CA GLY A 648 3.83 35.27 3.16
C GLY A 648 2.40 35.23 2.59
N PRO A 649 1.87 36.39 2.14
CA PRO A 649 0.46 36.56 1.80
C PRO A 649 -0.01 35.57 0.73
N GLY A 650 -0.85 34.61 1.16
CA GLY A 650 -1.42 33.56 0.31
C GLY A 650 -1.19 32.12 0.81
N GLN A 651 -0.26 31.90 1.75
CA GLN A 651 0.09 30.56 2.21
C GLN A 651 -0.62 30.17 3.52
N LYS A 652 -1.79 29.51 3.42
CA LYS A 652 -2.45 28.88 4.58
C LYS A 652 -1.59 27.72 5.12
N ASN A 653 -1.45 27.66 6.44
CA ASN A 653 -0.92 26.47 7.13
C ASN A 653 -1.85 25.26 6.92
N PRO A 654 -1.31 24.02 6.87
CA PRO A 654 -2.12 22.82 6.78
C PRO A 654 -2.94 22.59 8.06
N GLU A 655 -4.21 22.23 7.89
CA GLU A 655 -5.09 21.84 9.00
C GLU A 655 -4.57 20.55 9.66
N PRO A 656 -4.47 20.46 11.00
CA PRO A 656 -3.98 19.26 11.65
C PRO A 656 -4.93 18.07 11.46
N THR A 657 -4.38 16.88 11.26
CA THR A 657 -5.15 15.64 11.02
C THR A 657 -4.75 14.54 11.99
N PHE A 658 -5.73 13.81 12.52
CA PHE A 658 -5.53 12.59 13.30
C PHE A 658 -5.91 11.35 12.48
N ALA A 659 -5.07 10.30 12.49
CA ALA A 659 -5.35 9.08 11.75
C ALA A 659 -6.04 8.01 12.62
N VAL A 660 -7.23 7.59 12.20
CA VAL A 660 -7.99 6.51 12.84
C VAL A 660 -7.62 5.18 12.16
N SER A 661 -6.81 4.38 12.85
CA SER A 661 -6.28 3.09 12.36
C SER A 661 -7.03 1.85 12.88
N VAL A 662 -8.03 2.03 13.75
CA VAL A 662 -8.89 0.95 14.27
C VAL A 662 -10.28 1.50 14.66
N LEU A 663 -11.31 0.66 14.49
CA LEU A 663 -12.62 0.80 15.13
C LEU A 663 -12.93 -0.47 15.92
N GLU A 664 -13.61 -0.33 17.04
CA GLU A 664 -14.06 -1.39 17.94
C GLU A 664 -15.57 -1.28 18.18
N ARG A 665 -16.20 -2.33 18.70
CA ARG A 665 -17.56 -2.28 19.25
C ARG A 665 -17.73 -3.28 20.39
N HIS A 666 -18.66 -2.96 21.28
CA HIS A 666 -19.09 -3.85 22.37
C HIS A 666 -20.52 -4.35 22.06
N PRO A 667 -20.72 -5.60 21.58
CA PRO A 667 -22.00 -6.03 21.01
C PRO A 667 -23.11 -6.23 22.05
N PHE A 668 -22.79 -6.68 23.26
CA PHE A 668 -23.77 -6.99 24.32
C PHE A 668 -23.85 -5.94 25.44
N THR A 669 -23.17 -4.79 25.31
CA THR A 669 -23.17 -3.73 26.33
C THR A 669 -23.08 -2.34 25.73
N THR A 670 -23.72 -1.37 26.38
CA THR A 670 -23.30 0.04 26.26
C THR A 670 -21.93 0.25 26.90
N GLN A 671 -21.13 1.19 26.40
CA GLN A 671 -19.88 1.60 27.04
C GLN A 671 -19.89 3.12 27.26
N THR A 672 -19.70 3.55 28.51
CA THR A 672 -19.75 4.98 28.90
C THR A 672 -18.37 5.48 29.28
N PHE A 673 -17.89 6.53 28.61
CA PHE A 673 -16.67 7.26 28.97
C PHE A 673 -17.05 8.59 29.64
N VAL A 674 -16.57 8.81 30.87
CA VAL A 674 -16.73 10.04 31.63
C VAL A 674 -15.35 10.67 31.84
N PRO A 675 -15.05 11.86 31.30
CA PRO A 675 -13.76 12.51 31.55
C PRO A 675 -13.63 12.94 33.01
N LEU A 676 -12.52 12.58 33.64
CA LEU A 676 -12.08 13.10 34.93
C LEU A 676 -11.02 14.18 34.69
N THR A 677 -11.46 15.42 34.49
CA THR A 677 -10.54 16.55 34.40
C THR A 677 -11.16 17.83 34.94
N ALA A 678 -10.37 18.57 35.73
CA ALA A 678 -10.71 19.91 36.18
C ALA A 678 -10.39 21.00 35.13
N ASN A 679 -9.80 20.63 33.99
CA ASN A 679 -9.43 21.57 32.93
C ASN A 679 -10.59 21.80 31.94
N PRO A 680 -11.27 22.97 31.94
CA PRO A 680 -12.38 23.23 31.03
C PRO A 680 -11.95 23.39 29.56
N ALA A 681 -10.64 23.56 29.29
CA ALA A 681 -10.09 23.60 27.94
C ALA A 681 -9.83 22.19 27.36
N ALA A 682 -9.83 21.13 28.18
CA ALA A 682 -9.58 19.77 27.68
C ALA A 682 -10.65 19.33 26.66
N ARG A 683 -10.20 18.68 25.58
CA ARG A 683 -11.04 18.19 24.49
C ARG A 683 -10.71 16.73 24.18
N TYR A 684 -11.63 16.03 23.54
CA TYR A 684 -11.38 14.68 23.04
C TYR A 684 -12.18 14.40 21.76
N LEU A 685 -11.69 13.46 20.95
CA LEU A 685 -12.30 13.07 19.68
C LEU A 685 -13.13 11.79 19.86
N VAL A 686 -14.38 11.86 19.44
CA VAL A 686 -15.35 10.76 19.43
C VAL A 686 -15.61 10.39 17.97
N VAL A 687 -15.08 9.25 17.53
CA VAL A 687 -15.22 8.77 16.15
C VAL A 687 -16.13 7.56 16.14
N VAL A 688 -17.18 7.57 15.32
CA VAL A 688 -18.21 6.53 15.26
C VAL A 688 -18.61 6.19 13.83
N ALA A 689 -19.05 4.95 13.59
CA ALA A 689 -19.56 4.49 12.30
C ALA A 689 -20.87 3.68 12.47
N PRO A 690 -21.86 3.84 11.57
CA PRO A 690 -23.02 2.95 11.55
C PRO A 690 -22.61 1.52 11.18
N THR A 691 -23.38 0.54 11.62
CA THR A 691 -23.22 -0.85 11.16
C THR A 691 -23.86 -1.05 9.78
N LEU A 692 -23.15 -1.72 8.88
CA LEU A 692 -23.72 -2.20 7.60
C LEU A 692 -24.69 -3.36 7.84
N PRO A 693 -25.66 -3.61 6.94
CA PRO A 693 -26.45 -4.84 7.00
C PRO A 693 -25.54 -6.08 7.06
N PRO A 694 -25.83 -7.05 7.96
CA PRO A 694 -25.06 -8.27 8.07
C PRO A 694 -25.16 -9.07 6.77
N LYS A 695 -24.03 -9.64 6.36
CA LYS A 695 -23.94 -10.58 5.22
C LYS A 695 -23.73 -11.99 5.74
N ASP A 696 -23.73 -12.95 4.82
CA ASP A 696 -23.28 -14.34 5.06
C ASP A 696 -21.88 -14.40 5.71
N SER A 697 -21.04 -13.38 5.50
CA SER A 697 -19.72 -13.23 6.16
C SER A 697 -19.79 -12.90 7.65
N ASP A 698 -20.88 -12.28 8.08
CA ASP A 698 -20.97 -11.59 9.37
C ASP A 698 -21.74 -12.44 10.41
N ALA A 699 -22.50 -13.46 9.94
CA ALA A 699 -23.27 -14.42 10.73
C ALA A 699 -22.44 -15.40 11.62
N SER A 700 -21.20 -15.06 11.94
CA SER A 700 -20.33 -15.78 12.90
C SER A 700 -19.69 -14.83 13.93
N LEU A 701 -20.22 -13.61 14.04
CA LEU A 701 -19.95 -12.67 15.11
C LEU A 701 -21.14 -12.70 16.07
N PRO A 702 -20.93 -12.96 17.37
CA PRO A 702 -22.03 -12.97 18.33
C PRO A 702 -22.57 -11.55 18.48
N VAL A 703 -23.89 -11.44 18.44
CA VAL A 703 -24.67 -10.22 18.67
C VAL A 703 -26.00 -10.61 19.33
N PRO A 704 -26.62 -9.72 20.12
CA PRO A 704 -27.96 -9.97 20.67
C PRO A 704 -29.02 -9.99 19.56
N ASP A 705 -30.01 -10.87 19.70
CA ASP A 705 -31.12 -11.02 18.76
C ASP A 705 -32.24 -10.00 19.02
N HIS A 706 -32.46 -9.64 20.29
CA HIS A 706 -33.57 -8.80 20.71
C HIS A 706 -33.23 -7.91 21.91
N LEU A 707 -34.06 -6.90 22.15
CA LEU A 707 -33.98 -6.05 23.34
C LEU A 707 -34.85 -6.63 24.46
N PRO A 708 -34.43 -6.54 25.73
CA PRO A 708 -35.26 -6.98 26.85
C PRO A 708 -36.60 -6.22 26.85
N PRO A 709 -37.75 -6.89 27.13
CA PRO A 709 -39.06 -6.22 27.12
C PRO A 709 -39.20 -5.05 28.11
N SER A 710 -38.32 -4.96 29.10
CA SER A 710 -38.23 -3.90 30.11
C SER A 710 -37.23 -2.77 29.76
N ALA A 711 -36.56 -2.84 28.61
CA ALA A 711 -35.53 -1.88 28.24
C ALA A 711 -36.09 -0.68 27.46
N ASP A 712 -36.03 0.51 28.06
CA ASP A 712 -36.15 1.83 27.41
C ASP A 712 -35.02 2.13 26.40
N TYR A 713 -34.46 1.11 25.73
CA TYR A 713 -33.36 1.28 24.79
C TYR A 713 -33.90 1.78 23.45
N ARG A 714 -33.96 3.10 23.29
CA ARG A 714 -34.56 3.83 22.15
C ARG A 714 -33.86 3.63 20.78
N ARG A 715 -32.93 2.68 20.66
CA ARG A 715 -32.17 2.38 19.43
C ARG A 715 -32.39 0.93 19.02
N PRO A 716 -32.59 0.61 17.72
CA PRO A 716 -32.54 -0.77 17.26
C PRO A 716 -31.12 -1.35 17.45
N LEU A 717 -31.02 -2.67 17.64
CA LEU A 717 -29.73 -3.35 17.71
C LEU A 717 -29.00 -3.26 16.35
N PRO A 718 -27.71 -2.84 16.29
CA PRO A 718 -27.03 -2.62 15.02
C PRO A 718 -26.77 -3.89 14.18
N GLY A 719 -26.87 -5.07 14.78
CA GLY A 719 -26.66 -6.37 14.12
C GLY A 719 -25.20 -6.71 13.81
N GLY A 720 -24.97 -7.90 13.24
CA GLY A 720 -23.64 -8.49 13.09
C GLY A 720 -22.66 -7.78 12.16
N GLY A 721 -23.10 -6.83 11.31
CA GLY A 721 -22.30 -6.32 10.19
C GLY A 721 -21.06 -5.47 10.53
N MET A 722 -20.22 -5.29 9.52
CA MET A 722 -19.00 -4.46 9.56
C MET A 722 -19.31 -2.95 9.55
N PRO A 723 -18.38 -2.06 9.98
CA PRO A 723 -18.61 -0.62 10.01
C PRO A 723 -18.76 0.01 8.61
N ASP A 724 -19.72 0.94 8.46
CA ASP A 724 -19.89 1.76 7.27
C ASP A 724 -18.95 2.97 7.29
N LEU A 725 -17.73 2.75 6.79
CA LEU A 725 -16.70 3.79 6.65
C LEU A 725 -17.12 4.96 5.74
N ARG A 726 -18.23 4.86 5.00
CA ARG A 726 -18.79 5.98 4.19
C ARG A 726 -19.66 6.93 5.03
N ARG A 727 -20.22 6.44 6.13
CA ARG A 727 -21.11 7.17 7.04
C ARG A 727 -20.50 7.45 8.41
N LEU A 728 -19.21 7.14 8.57
CA LEU A 728 -18.40 7.47 9.73
C LEU A 728 -18.48 8.99 10.04
N ARG A 729 -18.48 9.33 11.32
CA ARG A 729 -18.54 10.69 11.86
C ARG A 729 -17.47 10.89 12.92
N ALA A 730 -16.88 12.06 12.95
CA ALA A 730 -15.94 12.48 13.99
C ALA A 730 -16.48 13.72 14.70
N PHE A 731 -16.60 13.64 16.01
CA PHE A 731 -17.09 14.71 16.88
C PHE A 731 -15.98 15.15 17.83
N VAL A 732 -15.86 16.45 18.08
CA VAL A 732 -15.02 16.98 19.17
C VAL A 732 -15.90 17.28 20.37
N ALA A 733 -15.55 16.64 21.49
CA ALA A 733 -16.24 16.72 22.77
C ALA A 733 -15.45 17.58 23.77
N THR A 734 -16.14 18.08 24.78
CA THR A 734 -15.59 18.94 25.85
C THR A 734 -15.47 18.21 27.18
N ALA A 735 -14.65 18.73 28.10
CA ALA A 735 -14.53 18.23 29.47
C ALA A 735 -15.85 18.13 30.26
N ALA A 736 -16.89 18.89 29.87
CA ALA A 736 -18.21 18.88 30.51
C ALA A 736 -19.19 17.87 29.90
N GLN A 737 -18.74 17.05 28.95
CA GLN A 737 -19.52 16.04 28.25
C GLN A 737 -18.93 14.66 28.50
N ALA A 738 -19.81 13.68 28.75
CA ALA A 738 -19.50 12.26 28.77
C ALA A 738 -20.29 11.57 27.65
N VAL A 739 -19.83 10.40 27.20
CA VAL A 739 -20.41 9.70 26.03
C VAL A 739 -20.70 8.24 26.36
N THR A 740 -21.95 7.83 26.17
CA THR A 740 -22.37 6.42 26.20
C THR A 740 -22.54 5.92 24.77
N TYR A 741 -21.65 5.05 24.29
CA TYR A 741 -21.86 4.32 23.04
C TYR A 741 -23.00 3.30 23.23
N GLY A 742 -23.91 3.22 22.24
CA GLY A 742 -24.95 2.21 22.21
C GLY A 742 -24.39 0.81 21.95
N ALA A 743 -25.00 -0.23 22.52
CA ALA A 743 -24.61 -1.62 22.30
C ALA A 743 -24.52 -1.95 20.80
N GLY A 744 -23.40 -2.55 20.38
CA GLY A 744 -23.09 -2.88 18.98
C GLY A 744 -22.63 -1.72 18.09
N THR A 745 -22.48 -0.50 18.61
CA THR A 745 -22.01 0.66 17.84
C THR A 745 -20.51 0.59 17.60
N TRP A 746 -20.07 0.86 16.36
CA TRP A 746 -18.65 0.97 16.03
C TRP A 746 -18.10 2.35 16.41
N HIS A 747 -17.05 2.39 17.22
CA HIS A 747 -16.32 3.60 17.63
C HIS A 747 -14.80 3.43 17.52
N ALA A 748 -14.03 4.52 17.63
CA ALA A 748 -12.57 4.45 17.78
C ALA A 748 -12.15 4.49 19.27
N PRO A 749 -11.00 3.89 19.65
CA PRO A 749 -10.44 4.01 20.99
C PRO A 749 -10.13 5.46 21.36
N MET A 750 -10.56 5.87 22.56
CA MET A 750 -10.70 7.27 22.98
C MET A 750 -9.44 8.13 22.75
N VAL A 751 -9.60 9.28 22.08
CA VAL A 751 -8.48 10.16 21.69
C VAL A 751 -8.54 11.48 22.44
N ALA A 752 -7.68 11.64 23.45
CA ALA A 752 -7.48 12.94 24.09
C ALA A 752 -6.83 13.94 23.12
N LEU A 753 -7.30 15.19 23.15
CA LEU A 753 -6.79 16.31 22.36
C LEU A 753 -6.24 17.39 23.31
N GLY A 754 -5.06 17.91 22.99
CA GLY A 754 -4.36 18.87 23.86
C GLY A 754 -2.90 19.02 23.48
N GLU A 755 -2.13 19.72 24.32
CA GLU A 755 -0.69 19.85 24.15
C GLU A 755 0.06 18.56 24.48
N GLU A 756 1.25 18.41 23.92
CA GLU A 756 2.12 17.26 24.09
C GLU A 756 2.61 17.16 25.54
N GLY A 757 2.42 16.00 26.17
CA GLY A 757 2.62 15.79 27.61
C GLY A 757 1.39 16.03 28.48
N THR A 758 0.28 16.55 27.94
CA THR A 758 -1.01 16.56 28.64
C THR A 758 -1.74 15.22 28.53
N ALA A 759 -2.68 14.97 29.43
CA ALA A 759 -3.55 13.80 29.42
C ALA A 759 -4.98 14.17 29.84
N VAL A 760 -5.93 13.31 29.47
CA VAL A 760 -7.31 13.30 29.97
C VAL A 760 -7.59 11.90 30.49
N ASP A 761 -7.90 11.78 31.77
CA ASP A 761 -8.33 10.52 32.38
C ASP A 761 -9.82 10.30 32.10
N PHE A 762 -10.24 9.06 31.90
CA PHE A 762 -11.63 8.68 31.73
C PHE A 762 -12.01 7.55 32.67
N VAL A 763 -13.14 7.68 33.38
CA VAL A 763 -13.84 6.53 33.95
C VAL A 763 -14.66 5.88 32.85
N VAL A 764 -14.45 4.59 32.66
CA VAL A 764 -15.17 3.76 31.68
C VAL A 764 -16.10 2.81 32.44
N LEU A 765 -17.37 2.78 32.06
CA LEU A 765 -18.38 1.85 32.61
C LEU A 765 -18.98 1.00 31.49
N GLN A 766 -18.98 -0.33 31.68
CA GLN A 766 -19.58 -1.30 30.77
C GLN A 766 -19.96 -2.58 31.52
N PHE A 767 -20.57 -3.54 30.83
CA PHE A 767 -20.63 -4.94 31.28
C PHE A 767 -19.63 -5.81 30.49
N ALA A 768 -19.12 -6.87 31.11
CA ALA A 768 -18.26 -7.86 30.46
C ALA A 768 -18.40 -9.25 31.11
N ASN A 769 -18.26 -10.30 30.31
CA ASN A 769 -18.32 -11.70 30.76
C ASN A 769 -16.99 -12.47 30.63
N GLY A 770 -15.93 -11.81 30.14
CA GLY A 770 -14.59 -12.37 30.00
C GLY A 770 -14.39 -13.24 28.74
N VAL A 771 -15.29 -13.14 27.76
CA VAL A 771 -15.21 -13.84 26.48
C VAL A 771 -14.92 -12.81 25.39
N GLY A 772 -13.66 -12.71 25.00
CA GLY A 772 -13.15 -11.55 24.24
C GLY A 772 -13.94 -11.11 23.00
N VAL A 773 -14.57 -12.04 22.25
CA VAL A 773 -15.37 -11.74 21.04
C VAL A 773 -16.82 -11.34 21.32
N GLU A 774 -17.30 -11.59 22.54
CA GLU A 774 -18.58 -11.13 23.08
C GLU A 774 -18.37 -9.80 23.83
N ASP A 775 -17.25 -9.65 24.53
CA ASP A 775 -16.86 -8.40 25.17
C ASP A 775 -16.50 -7.31 24.15
N CYS A 776 -15.69 -7.60 23.12
CA CYS A 776 -15.22 -6.63 22.13
C CYS A 776 -15.04 -7.22 20.71
N GLN A 777 -15.25 -6.41 19.68
CA GLN A 777 -15.00 -6.78 18.28
C GLN A 777 -14.27 -5.65 17.55
N GLU A 778 -13.09 -5.93 16.98
CA GLU A 778 -12.17 -4.93 16.41
C GLU A 778 -12.02 -5.02 14.88
N VAL A 779 -11.79 -3.87 14.22
CA VAL A 779 -11.57 -3.72 12.78
C VAL A 779 -10.48 -2.69 12.49
N PHE A 780 -9.30 -3.15 12.08
CA PHE A 780 -8.16 -2.30 11.75
C PHE A 780 -8.26 -1.64 10.37
N LEU A 781 -8.18 -0.31 10.33
CA LEU A 781 -8.38 0.58 9.18
C LEU A 781 -7.07 1.02 8.51
N GLU A 782 -6.21 0.07 8.14
CA GLU A 782 -4.84 0.41 7.71
C GLU A 782 -4.26 -0.64 6.74
N ALA A 783 -3.38 -0.22 5.81
CA ALA A 783 -2.57 -1.13 5.00
C ALA A 783 -1.29 -0.45 4.48
N GLU A 784 -0.15 -1.08 4.80
CA GLU A 784 1.20 -0.96 4.22
C GLU A 784 1.99 0.35 4.32
N SER A 785 2.98 0.29 5.23
CA SER A 785 4.28 0.99 5.25
C SER A 785 4.40 2.33 6.00
N SER A 786 4.78 2.22 7.27
CA SER A 786 5.57 3.24 7.97
C SER A 786 6.76 2.58 8.70
N ARG A 787 7.81 3.37 8.99
CA ARG A 787 8.93 2.97 9.86
C ARG A 787 8.70 3.55 11.25
N PRO A 788 9.23 2.95 12.33
CA PRO A 788 9.24 3.63 13.63
C PRO A 788 9.99 4.97 13.50
N GLY A 789 9.32 6.07 13.87
CA GLY A 789 9.85 7.44 13.77
C GLY A 789 9.15 8.37 12.79
N THR A 790 8.29 7.87 11.89
CA THR A 790 7.36 8.70 11.09
C THR A 790 5.95 8.64 11.69
N GLY A 791 5.22 9.76 11.67
CA GLY A 791 3.85 9.85 12.22
C GLY A 791 2.83 8.94 11.52
N PRO A 792 1.63 8.75 12.11
CA PRO A 792 0.60 7.88 11.57
C PRO A 792 -0.13 8.54 10.38
N GLU A 793 0.34 8.33 9.15
CA GLU A 793 -0.18 8.99 7.94
C GLU A 793 -1.32 8.24 7.23
N GLU A 794 -1.65 7.00 7.60
CA GLU A 794 -2.30 6.05 6.67
C GLU A 794 -3.60 5.36 7.16
N GLY A 795 -4.26 5.93 8.17
CA GLY A 795 -5.62 5.53 8.61
C GLY A 795 -6.74 6.24 7.85
N VAL A 796 -7.96 6.22 8.41
CA VAL A 796 -8.97 7.24 8.05
C VAL A 796 -8.53 8.56 8.68
N LEU A 797 -8.11 9.51 7.85
CA LEU A 797 -7.67 10.83 8.33
C LEU A 797 -8.88 11.67 8.75
N VAL A 798 -8.89 12.13 10.00
CA VAL A 798 -9.86 13.05 10.58
C VAL A 798 -9.22 14.43 10.70
N LYS A 799 -9.75 15.43 9.99
CA LYS A 799 -9.31 16.82 10.08
C LYS A 799 -9.81 17.49 11.35
N LEU A 800 -8.88 18.03 12.15
CA LEU A 800 -9.17 18.83 13.34
C LEU A 800 -9.26 20.31 12.93
N GLY A 801 -10.45 20.73 12.50
CA GLY A 801 -10.70 22.12 12.09
C GLY A 801 -10.55 23.13 13.23
N SER A 802 -10.36 24.41 12.90
CA SER A 802 -10.26 25.53 13.83
C SER A 802 -11.61 25.87 14.47
N LEU A 803 -12.06 25.05 15.43
CA LEU A 803 -13.36 25.14 16.12
C LEU A 803 -13.55 26.42 16.95
N VAL A 804 -12.52 27.26 17.07
CA VAL A 804 -12.48 28.46 17.94
C VAL A 804 -13.40 29.59 17.46
N GLU A 805 -13.53 29.82 16.14
CA GLU A 805 -14.21 31.01 15.61
C GLU A 805 -15.74 31.02 15.77
N GLN A 806 -16.40 29.84 15.81
CA GLN A 806 -17.87 29.80 15.77
C GLN A 806 -18.54 30.03 17.13
N GLN A 807 -17.98 29.52 18.23
CA GLN A 807 -18.57 29.74 19.57
C GLN A 807 -18.30 31.14 20.12
N GLY A 808 -17.13 31.73 19.82
CA GLY A 808 -16.77 33.09 20.24
C GLY A 808 -17.70 34.20 19.72
N ARG A 809 -18.44 33.95 18.63
CA ARG A 809 -19.44 34.88 18.09
C ARG A 809 -20.83 34.76 18.72
N GLN A 810 -21.13 33.71 19.47
CA GLN A 810 -22.41 33.56 20.19
C GLN A 810 -22.30 33.94 21.67
N SER A 811 -21.16 33.75 22.32
CA SER A 811 -20.94 34.20 23.71
C SER A 811 -20.80 35.72 23.86
N GLY A 812 -20.51 36.45 22.78
CA GLY A 812 -20.31 37.90 22.80
C GLY A 812 -21.56 38.77 23.06
N ASN A 813 -22.76 38.19 23.14
CA ASN A 813 -24.04 38.90 23.30
C ASN A 813 -24.78 38.58 24.62
N LEU A 814 -24.06 38.11 25.65
CA LEU A 814 -24.57 38.18 27.02
C LEU A 814 -24.39 39.61 27.57
N PRO A 815 -25.47 40.32 27.95
CA PRO A 815 -25.34 41.62 28.61
C PRO A 815 -24.66 41.43 29.98
N ARG A 816 -23.77 42.35 30.35
CA ARG A 816 -23.18 42.36 31.70
C ARG A 816 -24.25 42.65 32.75
N LEU A 817 -24.37 41.74 33.72
CA LEU A 817 -25.02 41.88 35.02
C LEU A 817 -24.04 41.35 36.07
#